data_AF-A0A947C5R8-F1
#
_entry.id   AF-A0A947C5R8-F1
#
_cell.length_a   1.000
_cell.length_b   1.000
_cell.length_c   1.000
_cell.angle_alpha   90.00
_cell.angle_beta   90.00
_cell.angle_gamma   90.00
#
_symmetry.space_group_name_H-M   'P 1'
#
loop_
_entity.id
_entity.type
_entity.pdbx_description
1 polymer ?
#
loop_
_entity_poly.entity_id
_entity_poly.type
_entity_poly.pdbx_seq_one_letter_code
_entity_poly.pdbx_strand_id
1 'polypeptide(L)'
;MTLSDHRSCPIAIIGLGCRYPDARSPRELWENVLTQRQSFRRMPDERLPLSEYGDSDKNAPDKTYLERAAVIDGFEFDWARHRIPKQVYEQTDVTHWLALDVALQALNDAGYEASELPRDRTGVVIGNTLTGEQQRAHLLRGRWPFVRKTIRAAGINKGLDGATLEELVAETEKIFKSFFPAPNEDTLAGALSNTIAGRICNYMDLRGGGYTVDGACASSLLSVATAANALCAGDIDVALAGGVDVSLDAFEIVGFAKVGALSNSDMKVYDRAGNGFLPGEGCGFIVMKRLDDAKRDGDYVYAALNGWGVSSDGKGGITAPTVDGQALALRRAYDRAGYSAHRLDFVEGHGTGTSIGDPVELSAISNTIDSFGDAEPHRCGVTSFKSLVGHTKAAAGIGGLLKAIAGVNRRVVPPTAGCDEPHEVFTDKARNLYPVRTGSVRNPTDTLTAGVSAMGFGGINSHVTLSSAHGPSRYLKPALDERAMLASKQATELFALQEESLQALERRAHDLSEAVAGMSVGEMPDLAAELASKLGGTGTARAAIVAGSPNELRERLEMLTRAIEQSDGGDRASFVTPDRRVALSTGATRPKVGFLFPGQGSQRVNMARTLVERFDWARDLVASADGWLGEVGVGPVSDLIYHDSDQDLDGEQQKRWMGALTQTEVAQPAICLTSLLWLELLHRLGLNPSAVGGHSLGELTAFHAAGALDQKSVLQLAALRGRLMGKISVEGSMASLSCPPTEARQLIEWANGYVVIANVNSPTQTVVSGDVDAVAAAIALAKERGIRARQLPVSAAFHSAHFSETVTELRDLPQLRGTA
;
A
#
# COMPACT_ATOMS: atom_id res chain seq x y z
N MET A 1 -21.52 40.58 23.75
CA MET A 1 -20.64 39.56 23.14
C MET A 1 -19.62 39.16 24.19
N THR A 2 -19.84 38.03 24.86
CA THR A 2 -18.93 37.48 25.88
C THR A 2 -17.86 36.61 25.21
N LEU A 3 -16.62 36.69 25.70
CA LEU A 3 -15.39 36.04 25.20
C LEU A 3 -15.42 34.48 25.13
N SER A 4 -16.58 33.83 25.27
CA SER A 4 -16.74 32.38 25.25
C SER A 4 -17.09 31.78 23.88
N ASP A 5 -17.53 32.58 22.91
CA ASP A 5 -18.00 32.08 21.58
C ASP A 5 -16.89 31.95 20.52
N HIS A 6 -15.67 32.40 20.79
CA HIS A 6 -14.58 32.47 19.80
C HIS A 6 -13.81 31.15 19.56
N ARG A 7 -14.24 30.00 20.09
CA ARG A 7 -13.40 28.78 20.04
C ARG A 7 -13.55 27.91 18.79
N SER A 8 -14.72 27.90 18.12
CA SER A 8 -14.89 27.08 16.92
C SER A 8 -15.06 27.95 15.67
N CYS A 9 -14.04 27.96 14.82
CA CYS A 9 -14.09 28.50 13.47
C CYS A 9 -13.72 27.36 12.50
N PRO A 10 -14.68 26.47 12.18
CA PRO A 10 -14.42 25.36 11.27
C PRO A 10 -14.13 25.89 9.86
N ILE A 11 -13.14 25.28 9.21
CA ILE A 11 -12.70 25.63 7.86
C ILE A 11 -13.18 24.55 6.90
N ALA A 12 -13.86 24.95 5.83
CA ALA A 12 -14.22 24.08 4.73
C ALA A 12 -13.05 23.92 3.77
N ILE A 13 -12.74 22.68 3.41
CA ILE A 13 -11.84 22.37 2.30
C ILE A 13 -12.69 22.10 1.07
N ILE A 14 -12.54 22.96 0.06
CA ILE A 14 -13.48 23.02 -1.09
C ILE A 14 -12.84 22.66 -2.43
N GLY A 15 -11.51 22.65 -2.53
CA GLY A 15 -10.79 22.27 -3.75
C GLY A 15 -9.47 21.59 -3.45
N LEU A 16 -9.09 20.64 -4.30
CA LEU A 16 -7.93 19.76 -4.15
C LEU A 16 -7.10 19.72 -5.44
N GLY A 17 -5.78 19.84 -5.32
CA GLY A 17 -4.85 19.65 -6.43
C GLY A 17 -3.56 18.98 -5.96
N CYS A 18 -2.98 18.12 -6.79
CA CYS A 18 -1.69 17.51 -6.47
C CYS A 18 -0.91 16.97 -7.66
N ARG A 19 0.40 16.87 -7.48
CA ARG A 19 1.33 16.14 -8.33
C ARG A 19 2.33 15.40 -7.44
N TYR A 20 2.30 14.08 -7.51
CA TYR A 20 3.21 13.17 -6.80
C TYR A 20 3.71 12.09 -7.78
N PRO A 21 4.76 11.34 -7.43
CA PRO A 21 5.15 10.15 -8.18
C PRO A 21 3.93 9.25 -8.45
N ASP A 22 3.75 8.88 -9.71
CA ASP A 22 2.61 8.10 -10.22
C ASP A 22 1.20 8.68 -9.97
N ALA A 23 1.07 9.96 -9.61
CA ALA A 23 -0.23 10.62 -9.39
C ALA A 23 -0.25 12.08 -9.87
N ARG A 24 -1.10 12.38 -10.85
CA ARG A 24 -1.26 13.72 -11.47
C ARG A 24 -2.53 14.45 -11.03
N SER A 25 -3.35 13.80 -10.20
CA SER A 25 -4.59 14.34 -9.67
C SER A 25 -4.90 13.72 -8.29
N PRO A 26 -5.75 14.35 -7.46
CA PRO A 26 -6.19 13.77 -6.19
C PRO A 26 -6.88 12.42 -6.33
N ARG A 27 -7.55 12.16 -7.47
CA ARG A 27 -8.13 10.85 -7.77
C ARG A 27 -7.06 9.78 -7.97
N GLU A 28 -6.06 10.04 -8.81
CA GLU A 28 -4.96 9.09 -9.03
C GLU A 28 -4.17 8.85 -7.74
N LEU A 29 -3.95 9.90 -6.94
CA LEU A 29 -3.36 9.78 -5.61
C LEU A 29 -4.18 8.85 -4.72
N TRP A 30 -5.50 8.98 -4.74
CA TRP A 30 -6.41 8.12 -3.98
C TRP A 30 -6.39 6.68 -4.46
N GLU A 31 -6.36 6.44 -5.77
CA GLU A 31 -6.21 5.11 -6.35
C GLU A 31 -4.89 4.46 -5.91
N ASN A 32 -3.79 5.21 -5.89
CA ASN A 32 -2.48 4.76 -5.39
C ASN A 32 -2.50 4.44 -3.89
N VAL A 33 -3.24 5.20 -3.09
CA VAL A 33 -3.42 4.92 -1.66
C VAL A 33 -4.15 3.60 -1.45
N LEU A 34 -5.26 3.38 -2.16
CA LEU A 34 -6.07 2.18 -2.01
C LEU A 34 -5.32 0.91 -2.43
N THR A 35 -4.53 0.98 -3.50
CA THR A 35 -3.74 -0.16 -4.00
C THR A 35 -2.38 -0.30 -3.33
N GLN A 36 -2.02 0.61 -2.42
CA GLN A 36 -0.71 0.68 -1.76
C GLN A 36 0.45 0.78 -2.75
N ARG A 37 0.27 1.56 -3.83
CA ARG A 37 1.27 1.73 -4.90
C ARG A 37 2.53 2.43 -4.38
N GLN A 38 3.65 1.71 -4.35
CA GLN A 38 4.95 2.24 -3.92
C GLN A 38 5.81 2.67 -5.11
N SER A 39 6.09 3.98 -5.21
CA SER A 39 6.69 4.62 -6.40
C SER A 39 8.22 4.78 -6.32
N PHE A 40 8.90 3.93 -5.55
CA PHE A 40 10.35 4.01 -5.33
C PHE A 40 11.11 3.36 -6.48
N ARG A 41 11.80 4.17 -7.29
CA ARG A 41 12.64 3.73 -8.40
C ARG A 41 14.11 4.05 -8.14
N ARG A 42 15.01 3.54 -8.98
CA ARG A 42 16.43 3.95 -8.96
C ARG A 42 16.52 5.45 -9.14
N MET A 43 17.42 6.10 -8.39
CA MET A 43 17.69 7.53 -8.52
C MET A 43 18.06 7.85 -9.98
N PRO A 44 17.33 8.77 -10.65
CA PRO A 44 17.69 9.21 -11.99
C PRO A 44 19.03 9.95 -11.98
N ASP A 45 19.88 9.69 -12.98
CA ASP A 45 21.18 10.34 -13.09
C ASP A 45 21.06 11.85 -13.34
N GLU A 46 19.94 12.31 -13.91
CA GLU A 46 19.61 13.73 -14.10
C GLU A 46 19.30 14.45 -12.78
N ARG A 47 18.99 13.71 -11.71
CA ARG A 47 18.78 14.26 -10.36
C ARG A 47 20.07 14.23 -9.56
N LEU A 48 20.60 13.02 -9.34
CA LEU A 48 21.83 12.80 -8.60
C LEU A 48 22.59 11.61 -9.21
N PRO A 49 23.66 11.84 -9.98
CA PRO A 49 24.40 10.77 -10.63
C PRO A 49 25.09 9.88 -9.58
N LEU A 50 24.61 8.65 -9.41
CA LEU A 50 25.16 7.73 -8.42
C LEU A 50 26.58 7.26 -8.77
N SER A 51 27.00 7.39 -10.02
CA SER A 51 28.40 7.19 -10.42
C SER A 51 29.36 8.19 -9.75
N GLU A 52 28.87 9.38 -9.39
CA GLU A 52 29.66 10.44 -8.74
C GLU A 52 29.41 10.53 -7.24
N TYR A 53 28.18 10.26 -6.78
CA TYR A 53 27.79 10.45 -5.39
C TYR A 53 27.50 9.15 -4.63
N GLY A 54 27.33 8.03 -5.32
CA GLY A 54 27.02 6.73 -4.71
C GLY A 54 28.24 6.04 -4.11
N ASP A 55 28.08 5.46 -2.92
CA ASP A 55 29.02 4.53 -2.29
C ASP A 55 28.29 3.65 -1.28
N SER A 56 28.58 2.34 -1.28
CA SER A 56 27.95 1.41 -0.34
C SER A 56 28.50 1.56 1.09
N ASP A 57 29.70 2.14 1.27
CA ASP A 57 30.22 2.50 2.58
C ASP A 57 29.52 3.77 3.09
N LYS A 58 28.73 3.60 4.15
CA LYS A 58 28.01 4.70 4.82
C LYS A 58 28.95 5.81 5.31
N ASN A 59 30.21 5.48 5.60
CA ASN A 59 31.21 6.41 6.10
C ASN A 59 32.02 7.10 5.00
N ALA A 60 31.89 6.69 3.73
CA ALA A 60 32.62 7.31 2.63
C ALA A 60 32.36 8.83 2.60
N PRO A 61 33.40 9.68 2.61
CA PRO A 61 33.22 11.12 2.68
C PRO A 61 32.49 11.64 1.44
N ASP A 62 31.55 12.56 1.63
CA ASP A 62 30.81 13.22 0.54
C ASP A 62 29.96 12.28 -0.36
N LYS A 63 29.70 11.05 0.09
CA LYS A 63 28.90 10.03 -0.62
C LYS A 63 27.58 9.69 0.05
N THR A 64 26.65 9.12 -0.72
CA THR A 64 25.40 8.53 -0.24
C THR A 64 25.35 7.03 -0.54
N TYR A 65 24.76 6.26 0.37
CA TYR A 65 24.43 4.84 0.16
C TYR A 65 23.01 4.65 -0.41
N LEU A 66 22.29 5.75 -0.64
CA LEU A 66 20.94 5.73 -1.17
C LEU A 66 20.97 5.42 -2.67
N GLU A 67 20.17 4.45 -3.10
CA GLU A 67 20.05 4.06 -4.51
C GLU A 67 18.69 4.44 -5.12
N ARG A 68 17.69 4.75 -4.29
CA ARG A 68 16.29 4.88 -4.72
C ARG A 68 15.63 6.13 -4.19
N ALA A 69 14.68 6.66 -4.96
CA ALA A 69 13.83 7.78 -4.61
C ALA A 69 12.46 7.66 -5.32
N ALA A 70 11.49 8.44 -4.87
CA ALA A 70 10.22 8.59 -5.58
C ALA A 70 10.18 9.96 -6.27
N VAL A 71 10.29 9.96 -7.60
CA VAL A 71 10.44 11.19 -8.41
C VAL A 71 9.20 11.46 -9.25
N ILE A 72 8.92 12.75 -9.49
CA ILE A 72 7.88 13.15 -10.44
C ILE A 72 8.45 13.03 -11.84
N ASP A 73 7.85 12.16 -12.65
CA ASP A 73 8.26 11.93 -14.03
C ASP A 73 7.39 12.69 -15.03
N GLY A 74 8.02 13.17 -16.11
CA GLY A 74 7.38 13.82 -17.25
C GLY A 74 6.52 15.05 -16.90
N PHE A 75 6.92 15.85 -15.91
CA PHE A 75 6.24 17.13 -15.65
C PHE A 75 6.70 18.20 -16.63
N GLU A 76 5.74 18.77 -17.35
CA GLU A 76 5.94 19.93 -18.20
C GLU A 76 4.87 20.97 -17.87
N PHE A 77 5.25 22.25 -17.89
CA PHE A 77 4.33 23.35 -17.66
C PHE A 77 4.07 24.09 -18.98
N ASP A 78 2.80 24.22 -19.35
CA ASP A 78 2.37 24.87 -20.59
C ASP A 78 2.45 26.40 -20.48
N TRP A 79 3.68 26.92 -20.40
CA TRP A 79 3.97 28.35 -20.26
C TRP A 79 3.31 29.19 -21.36
N ALA A 80 3.18 28.64 -22.57
CA ALA A 80 2.61 29.34 -23.71
C ALA A 80 1.10 29.57 -23.53
N ARG A 81 0.35 28.52 -23.13
CA ARG A 81 -1.07 28.64 -22.80
C ARG A 81 -1.30 29.61 -21.65
N HIS A 82 -0.40 29.62 -20.67
CA HIS A 82 -0.45 30.53 -19.53
C HIS A 82 0.11 31.94 -19.83
N ARG A 83 0.50 32.24 -21.08
CA ARG A 83 1.05 33.55 -21.52
C ARG A 83 2.27 34.00 -20.73
N ILE A 84 3.09 33.06 -20.28
CA ILE A 84 4.35 33.33 -19.58
C ILE A 84 5.46 33.44 -20.64
N PRO A 85 6.31 34.47 -20.63
CA PRO A 85 7.41 34.55 -21.60
C PRO A 85 8.37 33.36 -21.47
N LYS A 86 8.80 32.78 -22.60
CA LYS A 86 9.69 31.61 -22.64
C LYS A 86 10.96 31.79 -21.80
N GLN A 87 11.57 32.98 -21.86
CA GLN A 87 12.76 33.30 -21.08
C GLN A 87 12.53 33.18 -19.56
N VAL A 88 11.38 33.66 -19.07
CA VAL A 88 11.02 33.58 -17.65
C VAL A 88 10.85 32.12 -17.25
N TYR A 89 10.19 31.32 -18.09
CA TYR A 89 9.99 29.89 -17.88
C TYR A 89 11.32 29.14 -17.73
N GLU A 90 12.23 29.29 -18.70
CA GLU A 90 13.52 28.59 -18.72
C GLU A 90 14.49 29.01 -17.59
N GLN A 91 14.31 30.20 -17.02
CA GLN A 91 15.19 30.76 -15.99
C GLN A 91 14.64 30.62 -14.56
N THR A 92 13.39 30.18 -14.43
CA THR A 92 12.72 29.98 -13.14
C THR A 92 12.80 28.52 -12.74
N ASP A 93 13.10 28.27 -11.46
CA ASP A 93 13.11 26.91 -10.93
C ASP A 93 11.74 26.23 -11.12
N VAL A 94 11.75 25.00 -11.61
CA VAL A 94 10.56 24.19 -11.90
C VAL A 94 9.57 24.10 -10.74
N THR A 95 10.06 24.23 -9.49
CA THR A 95 9.25 24.31 -8.26
C THR A 95 8.15 25.37 -8.34
N HIS A 96 8.42 26.53 -8.94
CA HIS A 96 7.43 27.60 -9.10
C HIS A 96 6.31 27.20 -10.06
N TRP A 97 6.68 26.54 -11.17
CA TRP A 97 5.74 26.13 -12.20
C TRP A 97 4.87 24.97 -11.74
N LEU A 98 5.48 24.01 -11.03
CA LEU A 98 4.76 22.93 -10.37
C LEU A 98 3.75 23.46 -9.35
N ALA A 99 4.17 24.40 -8.49
CA ALA A 99 3.27 25.00 -7.51
C ALA A 99 2.12 25.79 -8.18
N LEU A 100 2.39 26.53 -9.26
CA LEU A 100 1.36 27.26 -9.98
C LEU A 100 0.34 26.34 -10.66
N ASP A 101 0.81 25.29 -11.34
CA ASP A 101 -0.05 24.30 -12.00
C ASP A 101 -0.98 23.61 -11.00
N VAL A 102 -0.42 23.15 -9.87
CA VAL A 102 -1.18 22.45 -8.83
C VAL A 102 -2.14 23.39 -8.08
N ALA A 103 -1.76 24.65 -7.86
CA ALA A 103 -2.65 25.66 -7.29
C ALA A 103 -3.84 25.97 -8.22
N LEU A 104 -3.60 26.07 -9.53
CA LEU A 104 -4.66 26.20 -10.54
C LEU A 104 -5.57 24.96 -10.56
N GLN A 105 -5.00 23.76 -10.47
CA GLN A 105 -5.76 22.52 -10.40
C GLN A 105 -6.71 22.50 -9.18
N ALA A 106 -6.22 22.90 -8.00
CA ALA A 106 -7.02 23.00 -6.78
C ALA A 106 -8.13 24.07 -6.88
N LEU A 107 -7.82 25.21 -7.52
CA LEU A 107 -8.78 26.28 -7.74
C LEU A 107 -9.91 25.86 -8.69
N ASN A 108 -9.55 25.20 -9.80
CA ASN A 108 -10.51 24.69 -10.77
C ASN A 108 -11.43 23.62 -10.14
N ASP A 109 -10.89 22.74 -9.29
CA ASP A 109 -11.69 21.76 -8.54
C ASP A 109 -12.67 22.42 -7.54
N ALA A 110 -12.27 23.55 -6.94
CA ALA A 110 -13.16 24.35 -6.10
C ALA A 110 -14.32 25.00 -6.89
N GLY A 111 -14.30 24.93 -8.22
CA GLY A 111 -15.33 25.51 -9.08
C GLY A 111 -15.19 27.01 -9.31
N TYR A 112 -13.98 27.56 -9.10
CA TYR A 112 -13.70 28.98 -9.31
C TYR A 112 -12.71 29.18 -10.45
N GLU A 113 -12.97 30.19 -11.27
CA GLU A 113 -11.94 30.85 -12.09
C GLU A 113 -11.23 31.93 -11.26
N ALA A 114 -9.96 32.21 -11.57
CA ALA A 114 -9.19 33.23 -10.84
C ALA A 114 -9.88 34.61 -10.82
N SER A 115 -10.61 34.95 -11.88
CA SER A 115 -11.35 36.22 -11.98
C SER A 115 -12.56 36.32 -11.05
N GLU A 116 -13.07 35.21 -10.53
CA GLU A 116 -14.27 35.13 -9.68
C GLU A 116 -13.93 35.26 -8.19
N LEU A 117 -12.65 35.08 -7.83
CA LEU A 117 -12.18 35.19 -6.46
C LEU A 117 -12.23 36.65 -5.96
N PRO A 118 -12.50 36.87 -4.66
CA PRO A 118 -12.39 38.18 -4.05
C PRO A 118 -10.91 38.58 -3.95
N ARG A 119 -10.37 39.20 -5.00
CA ARG A 119 -8.93 39.49 -5.18
C ARG A 119 -8.27 40.09 -3.93
N ASP A 120 -8.89 41.10 -3.32
CA ASP A 120 -8.37 41.80 -2.14
C ASP A 120 -8.36 40.95 -0.86
N ARG A 121 -9.08 39.82 -0.84
CA ARG A 121 -9.28 38.95 0.32
C ARG A 121 -8.98 37.48 0.03
N THR A 122 -8.22 37.18 -1.03
CA THR A 122 -7.69 35.84 -1.28
C THR A 122 -6.19 35.80 -1.01
N GLY A 123 -5.77 34.91 -0.11
CA GLY A 123 -4.37 34.73 0.27
C GLY A 123 -3.76 33.42 -0.22
N VAL A 124 -2.43 33.38 -0.32
CA VAL A 124 -1.65 32.18 -0.69
C VAL A 124 -0.58 31.92 0.37
N VAL A 125 -0.60 30.73 0.99
CA VAL A 125 0.43 30.32 1.95
C VAL A 125 1.03 28.99 1.51
N ILE A 126 2.34 28.95 1.29
CA ILE A 126 3.01 27.74 0.80
C ILE A 126 4.10 27.28 1.77
N GLY A 127 4.21 25.97 1.95
CA GLY A 127 5.37 25.35 2.60
C GLY A 127 6.47 25.05 1.60
N ASN A 128 7.66 25.59 1.81
CA ASN A 128 8.88 25.25 1.06
C ASN A 128 10.12 25.62 1.91
N THR A 129 11.18 24.82 1.81
CA THR A 129 12.40 24.98 2.63
C THR A 129 13.54 25.64 1.86
N LEU A 130 13.86 25.16 0.66
CA LEU A 130 15.09 25.50 -0.06
C LEU A 130 14.88 25.78 -1.56
N THR A 131 13.71 26.29 -1.95
CA THR A 131 13.27 26.36 -3.37
C THR A 131 13.38 24.96 -4.01
N GLY A 132 13.73 24.85 -5.29
CA GLY A 132 14.10 23.60 -5.94
C GLY A 132 15.60 23.48 -6.16
N GLU A 133 16.00 22.36 -6.76
CA GLU A 133 17.42 22.04 -7.00
C GLU A 133 18.09 22.87 -8.10
N GLN A 134 17.33 23.32 -9.11
CA GLN A 134 17.88 24.14 -10.20
C GLN A 134 18.47 25.44 -9.65
N GLN A 135 17.80 26.02 -8.65
CA GLN A 135 18.31 27.20 -7.94
C GLN A 135 19.70 26.97 -7.35
N ARG A 136 19.94 25.83 -6.69
CA ARG A 136 21.21 25.56 -6.02
C ARG A 136 22.32 25.30 -7.04
N ALA A 137 21.99 24.67 -8.16
CA ALA A 137 22.88 24.61 -9.32
C ALA A 137 23.22 26.01 -9.85
N HIS A 138 22.23 26.89 -10.03
CA HIS A 138 22.45 28.26 -10.52
C HIS A 138 23.37 29.09 -9.61
N LEU A 139 23.33 28.88 -8.30
CA LEU A 139 24.22 29.56 -7.34
C LEU A 139 25.70 29.24 -7.58
N LEU A 140 26.04 28.10 -8.18
CA LEU A 140 27.42 27.71 -8.49
C LEU A 140 28.08 28.70 -9.46
N ARG A 141 27.33 29.27 -10.39
CA ARG A 141 27.84 30.30 -11.32
C ARG A 141 28.48 31.47 -10.59
N GLY A 142 27.83 31.93 -9.50
CA GLY A 142 28.31 33.01 -8.66
C GLY A 142 29.53 32.64 -7.81
N ARG A 143 29.82 31.34 -7.66
CA ARG A 143 30.96 30.81 -6.91
C ARG A 143 32.23 30.66 -7.74
N TRP A 144 32.22 31.02 -9.03
CA TRP A 144 33.42 31.03 -9.88
C TRP A 144 34.66 31.65 -9.23
N PRO A 145 34.60 32.78 -8.48
CA PRO A 145 35.79 33.33 -7.83
C PRO A 145 36.48 32.38 -6.86
N PHE A 146 35.76 31.44 -6.23
CA PHE A 146 36.33 30.39 -5.39
C PHE A 146 36.99 29.31 -6.24
N VAL A 147 36.29 28.82 -7.27
CA VAL A 147 36.82 27.82 -8.23
C VAL A 147 38.12 28.32 -8.88
N ARG A 148 38.12 29.57 -9.35
CA ARG A 148 39.29 30.25 -9.92
C ARG A 148 40.49 30.26 -8.96
N LYS A 149 40.28 30.52 -7.67
CA LYS A 149 41.36 30.51 -6.67
C LYS A 149 41.96 29.12 -6.53
N THR A 150 41.12 28.08 -6.51
CA THR A 150 41.57 26.69 -6.41
C THR A 150 42.37 26.25 -7.64
N ILE A 151 41.88 26.56 -8.85
CA ILE A 151 42.57 26.25 -10.11
C ILE A 151 43.93 26.97 -10.17
N ARG A 152 43.96 28.26 -9.83
CA ARG A 152 45.22 29.04 -9.79
C ARG A 152 46.22 28.45 -8.80
N ALA A 153 45.78 28.14 -7.58
CA ALA A 153 46.63 27.53 -6.56
C ALA A 153 47.19 26.18 -7.01
N ALA A 154 46.34 25.33 -7.60
CA ALA A 154 46.76 24.04 -8.14
C ALA A 154 47.77 24.21 -9.29
N GLY A 155 47.51 25.14 -10.20
CA GLY A 155 48.40 25.43 -11.34
C GLY A 155 49.77 25.96 -10.93
N ILE A 156 49.81 26.89 -9.97
CA ILE A 156 51.06 27.40 -9.37
C ILE A 156 51.84 26.25 -8.72
N ASN A 157 51.16 25.41 -7.94
CA ASN A 157 51.79 24.26 -7.27
C ASN A 157 52.32 23.20 -8.25
N LYS A 158 51.78 23.15 -9.48
CA LYS A 158 52.26 22.28 -10.56
C LYS A 158 53.31 22.93 -11.46
N GLY A 159 53.66 24.20 -11.21
CA GLY A 159 54.68 24.92 -11.97
C GLY A 159 54.23 25.33 -13.37
N LEU A 160 52.92 25.51 -13.60
CA LEU A 160 52.42 26.09 -14.85
C LEU A 160 52.93 27.54 -14.97
N ASP A 161 53.37 27.93 -16.17
CA ASP A 161 53.73 29.31 -16.43
C ASP A 161 52.50 30.22 -16.40
N GLY A 162 52.72 31.52 -16.19
CA GLY A 162 51.64 32.48 -15.98
C GLY A 162 50.70 32.63 -17.18
N ALA A 163 51.19 32.49 -18.41
CA ALA A 163 50.37 32.62 -19.60
C ALA A 163 49.45 31.41 -19.77
N THR A 164 50.01 30.21 -19.68
CA THR A 164 49.25 28.95 -19.75
C THR A 164 48.21 28.85 -18.63
N LEU A 165 48.56 29.27 -17.40
CA LEU A 165 47.63 29.26 -16.27
C LEU A 165 46.43 30.18 -16.51
N GLU A 166 46.66 31.41 -16.98
CA GLU A 166 45.57 32.36 -17.22
C GLU A 166 44.70 31.94 -18.41
N GLU A 167 45.29 31.30 -19.44
CA GLU A 167 44.52 30.68 -20.53
C GLU A 167 43.61 29.56 -20.02
N LEU A 168 44.15 28.63 -19.21
CA LEU A 168 43.38 27.55 -18.61
C LEU A 168 42.24 28.10 -17.73
N VAL A 169 42.52 29.11 -16.91
CA VAL A 169 41.52 29.75 -16.05
C VAL A 169 40.42 30.40 -16.90
N ALA A 170 40.78 31.12 -17.96
CA ALA A 170 39.81 31.78 -18.83
C ALA A 170 38.93 30.78 -19.58
N GLU A 171 39.50 29.69 -20.08
CA GLU A 171 38.73 28.65 -20.76
C GLU A 171 37.83 27.88 -19.80
N THR A 172 38.35 27.55 -18.61
CA THR A 172 37.55 26.92 -17.55
C THR A 172 36.42 27.85 -17.09
N GLU A 173 36.62 29.17 -17.04
CA GLU A 173 35.55 30.12 -16.70
C GLU A 173 34.39 30.04 -17.70
N LYS A 174 34.70 30.02 -19.00
CA LYS A 174 33.69 29.94 -20.06
C LYS A 174 32.90 28.65 -19.95
N ILE A 175 33.59 27.52 -19.81
CA ILE A 175 32.97 26.19 -19.70
C ILE A 175 32.15 26.08 -18.41
N PHE A 176 32.72 26.45 -17.26
CA PHE A 176 32.01 26.38 -15.98
C PHE A 176 30.73 27.22 -16.00
N LYS A 177 30.79 28.43 -16.57
CA LYS A 177 29.63 29.32 -16.64
C LYS A 177 28.61 28.89 -17.70
N SER A 178 28.96 28.12 -18.73
CA SER A 178 28.00 27.76 -19.79
C SER A 178 26.87 26.85 -19.32
N PHE A 179 27.08 26.10 -18.22
CA PHE A 179 26.07 25.24 -17.61
C PHE A 179 24.96 25.99 -16.86
N PHE A 180 25.12 27.31 -16.62
CA PHE A 180 24.22 28.06 -15.76
C PHE A 180 23.71 29.34 -16.44
N PRO A 181 22.44 29.71 -16.28
CA PRO A 181 21.91 30.96 -16.81
C PRO A 181 22.62 32.18 -16.21
N ALA A 182 22.69 33.26 -16.98
CA ALA A 182 23.27 34.51 -16.51
C ALA A 182 22.34 35.18 -15.47
N PRO A 183 22.88 35.74 -14.36
CA PRO A 183 22.06 36.45 -13.39
C PRO A 183 21.36 37.67 -14.00
N ASN A 184 20.07 37.79 -13.76
CA ASN A 184 19.16 38.84 -14.18
C ASN A 184 17.92 38.85 -13.26
N GLU A 185 16.90 39.65 -13.59
CA GLU A 185 15.68 39.77 -12.78
C GLU A 185 14.90 38.44 -12.69
N ASP A 186 14.79 37.71 -13.80
CA ASP A 186 14.04 36.46 -13.89
C ASP A 186 14.71 35.32 -13.12
N THR A 187 16.03 35.15 -13.26
CA THR A 187 16.81 34.14 -12.53
C THR A 187 16.83 34.42 -11.02
N LEU A 188 16.87 35.71 -10.61
CA LEU A 188 16.78 36.07 -9.20
C LEU A 188 15.37 35.76 -8.65
N ALA A 189 14.33 36.24 -9.32
CA ALA A 189 12.95 36.02 -8.89
C ALA A 189 12.54 34.54 -8.98
N GLY A 190 13.13 33.77 -9.89
CA GLY A 190 12.90 32.34 -10.05
C GLY A 190 13.69 31.44 -9.11
N ALA A 191 14.54 32.02 -8.25
CA ALA A 191 15.38 31.32 -7.27
C ALA A 191 14.91 31.51 -5.82
N LEU A 192 14.00 32.44 -5.54
CA LEU A 192 13.62 32.77 -4.18
C LEU A 192 12.39 31.97 -3.74
N SER A 193 12.46 31.38 -2.56
CA SER A 193 11.34 30.58 -2.03
C SER A 193 10.08 31.43 -1.81
N ASN A 194 10.22 32.70 -1.39
CA ASN A 194 9.07 33.60 -1.15
C ASN A 194 8.31 33.96 -2.44
N THR A 195 8.98 34.00 -3.59
CA THR A 195 8.37 34.33 -4.88
C THR A 195 7.59 33.15 -5.46
N ILE A 196 7.60 31.95 -4.84
CA ILE A 196 6.72 30.85 -5.24
C ILE A 196 5.26 31.27 -5.00
N ALA A 197 4.90 31.63 -3.76
CA ALA A 197 3.58 32.17 -3.44
C ALA A 197 3.31 33.49 -4.19
N GLY A 198 4.32 34.37 -4.26
CA GLY A 198 4.21 35.63 -4.99
C GLY A 198 3.86 35.46 -6.47
N ARG A 199 4.38 34.41 -7.13
CA ARG A 199 4.08 34.10 -8.53
C ARG A 199 2.64 33.61 -8.72
N ILE A 200 2.12 32.81 -7.79
CA ILE A 200 0.71 32.40 -7.78
C ILE A 200 -0.19 33.65 -7.64
N CYS A 201 0.10 34.50 -6.65
CA CYS A 201 -0.64 35.76 -6.47
C CYS A 201 -0.56 36.67 -7.70
N ASN A 202 0.62 36.82 -8.29
CA ASN A 202 0.81 37.66 -9.48
C ASN A 202 0.04 37.12 -10.69
N TYR A 203 0.08 35.80 -10.90
CA TYR A 203 -0.61 35.15 -12.01
C TYR A 203 -2.13 35.32 -11.93
N MET A 204 -2.70 35.16 -10.73
CA MET A 204 -4.14 35.20 -10.46
C MET A 204 -4.67 36.60 -10.05
N ASP A 205 -3.82 37.64 -9.97
CA ASP A 205 -4.12 38.97 -9.41
C ASP A 205 -4.73 38.92 -8.00
N LEU A 206 -4.13 38.13 -7.10
CA LEU A 206 -4.54 38.01 -5.71
C LEU A 206 -3.78 39.01 -4.83
N ARG A 207 -4.50 39.75 -4.00
CA ARG A 207 -4.01 40.88 -3.21
C ARG A 207 -4.18 40.69 -1.71
N GLY A 208 -4.74 39.56 -1.26
CA GLY A 208 -4.82 39.18 0.15
C GLY A 208 -3.48 38.74 0.77
N GLY A 209 -2.39 38.73 -0.01
CA GLY A 209 -1.04 38.43 0.43
C GLY A 209 -0.57 37.01 0.11
N GLY A 210 0.72 36.87 -0.20
CA GLY A 210 1.35 35.59 -0.57
C GLY A 210 2.71 35.44 0.10
N TYR A 211 2.95 34.35 0.82
CA TYR A 211 4.23 34.08 1.47
C TYR A 211 4.52 32.60 1.71
N THR A 212 5.78 32.33 2.03
CA THR A 212 6.28 30.99 2.36
C THR A 212 6.49 30.83 3.85
N VAL A 213 6.20 29.64 4.37
CA VAL A 213 6.55 29.20 5.72
C VAL A 213 7.53 28.03 5.66
N ASP A 214 8.47 28.01 6.61
CA ASP A 214 9.48 26.96 6.75
C ASP A 214 9.46 26.40 8.18
N GLY A 215 8.97 25.17 8.29
CA GLY A 215 9.10 24.32 9.47
C GLY A 215 9.71 22.97 9.09
N ALA A 216 10.65 22.97 8.12
CA ALA A 216 11.19 21.78 7.49
C ALA A 216 10.08 20.84 6.96
N CYS A 217 10.04 19.61 7.44
CA CYS A 217 9.06 18.60 7.05
C CYS A 217 7.60 18.94 7.47
N ALA A 218 7.42 19.90 8.39
CA ALA A 218 6.10 20.38 8.81
C ALA A 218 5.57 21.56 7.98
N SER A 219 6.36 22.10 7.04
CA SER A 219 6.08 23.37 6.35
C SER A 219 4.70 23.43 5.70
N SER A 220 4.27 22.40 4.97
CA SER A 220 2.97 22.42 4.30
C SER A 220 1.77 22.25 5.24
N LEU A 221 1.94 21.63 6.40
CA LEU A 221 0.84 21.60 7.38
C LEU A 221 0.82 22.88 8.23
N LEU A 222 1.98 23.49 8.44
CA LEU A 222 2.12 24.82 9.01
C LEU A 222 1.47 25.88 8.10
N SER A 223 1.56 25.75 6.77
CA SER A 223 0.89 26.67 5.82
C SER A 223 -0.63 26.58 5.96
N VAL A 224 -1.19 25.37 6.08
CA VAL A 224 -2.61 25.12 6.34
C VAL A 224 -3.06 25.75 7.67
N ALA A 225 -2.33 25.50 8.75
CA ALA A 225 -2.61 26.09 10.07
C ALA A 225 -2.57 27.63 10.05
N THR A 226 -1.63 28.20 9.30
CA THR A 226 -1.46 29.66 9.17
C THR A 226 -2.61 30.28 8.36
N ALA A 227 -2.99 29.67 7.25
CA ALA A 227 -4.13 30.10 6.45
C ALA A 227 -5.46 29.96 7.20
N ALA A 228 -5.65 28.89 7.97
CA ALA A 228 -6.82 28.71 8.83
C ALA A 228 -6.93 29.83 9.89
N ASN A 229 -5.81 30.24 10.50
CA ASN A 229 -5.79 31.40 11.41
C ASN A 229 -6.23 32.70 10.70
N ALA A 230 -5.70 32.98 9.51
CA ALA A 230 -6.04 34.19 8.75
C ALA A 230 -7.51 34.22 8.31
N LEU A 231 -8.06 33.07 7.89
CA LEU A 231 -9.49 32.92 7.59
C LEU A 231 -10.34 33.21 8.84
N CYS A 232 -9.97 32.67 9.99
CA CYS A 232 -10.73 32.87 11.23
C CYS A 232 -10.60 34.27 11.82
N ALA A 233 -9.46 34.94 11.60
CA ALA A 233 -9.28 36.34 11.94
C ALA A 233 -10.10 37.28 11.06
N GLY A 234 -10.54 36.82 9.88
CA GLY A 234 -11.24 37.64 8.90
C GLY A 234 -10.31 38.47 8.02
N ASP A 235 -8.99 38.22 8.07
CA ASP A 235 -8.02 38.92 7.22
C ASP A 235 -8.21 38.56 5.74
N ILE A 236 -8.60 37.31 5.48
CA ILE A 236 -8.92 36.76 4.15
C ILE A 236 -10.24 35.98 4.19
N ASP A 237 -10.85 35.78 3.02
CA ASP A 237 -12.09 35.03 2.81
C ASP A 237 -11.85 33.69 2.10
N VAL A 238 -10.81 33.63 1.27
CA VAL A 238 -10.37 32.42 0.57
C VAL A 238 -8.87 32.26 0.76
N ALA A 239 -8.41 31.04 0.99
CA ALA A 239 -6.99 30.73 1.08
C ALA A 239 -6.61 29.55 0.18
N LEU A 240 -5.53 29.72 -0.57
CA LEU A 240 -4.79 28.59 -1.16
C LEU A 240 -3.66 28.23 -0.19
N ALA A 241 -3.69 27.02 0.34
CA ALA A 241 -2.64 26.50 1.21
C ALA A 241 -2.06 25.21 0.65
N GLY A 242 -0.74 25.07 0.72
CA GLY A 242 -0.08 23.90 0.13
C GLY A 242 1.38 23.78 0.48
N GLY A 243 2.08 22.96 -0.31
CA GLY A 243 3.53 22.84 -0.26
C GLY A 243 4.09 22.18 -1.51
N VAL A 244 5.36 22.45 -1.77
CA VAL A 244 6.09 21.97 -2.94
C VAL A 244 7.52 21.65 -2.57
N ASP A 245 8.00 20.50 -3.04
CA ASP A 245 9.37 20.04 -2.84
C ASP A 245 9.79 19.10 -3.98
N VAL A 246 10.83 19.48 -4.71
CA VAL A 246 11.42 18.70 -5.80
C VAL A 246 12.95 18.65 -5.67
N SER A 247 13.47 18.85 -4.46
CA SER A 247 14.92 18.90 -4.28
C SER A 247 15.49 17.54 -3.90
N LEU A 248 16.28 16.93 -4.79
CA LEU A 248 16.98 15.66 -4.52
C LEU A 248 18.49 15.79 -4.77
N ASP A 249 19.07 16.92 -4.37
CA ASP A 249 20.47 17.22 -4.67
C ASP A 249 21.47 16.67 -3.65
N ALA A 250 22.75 16.84 -3.98
CA ALA A 250 23.85 16.35 -3.16
C ALA A 250 23.86 16.91 -1.73
N PHE A 251 23.45 18.17 -1.51
CA PHE A 251 23.47 18.76 -0.16
C PHE A 251 22.53 18.01 0.78
N GLU A 252 21.28 17.78 0.35
CA GLU A 252 20.29 17.08 1.17
C GLU A 252 20.57 15.57 1.24
N ILE A 253 20.80 14.91 0.10
CA ILE A 253 20.94 13.46 0.05
C ILE A 253 22.21 12.99 0.78
N VAL A 254 23.35 13.62 0.54
CA VAL A 254 24.59 13.28 1.27
C VAL A 254 24.43 13.67 2.74
N GLY A 255 23.85 14.83 3.05
CA GLY A 255 23.60 15.27 4.42
C GLY A 255 22.78 14.25 5.22
N PHE A 256 21.64 13.80 4.68
CA PHE A 256 20.79 12.80 5.31
C PHE A 256 21.45 11.42 5.42
N ALA A 257 22.28 11.04 4.44
CA ALA A 257 23.09 9.83 4.53
C ALA A 257 24.04 9.88 5.74
N LYS A 258 24.72 11.02 5.96
CA LYS A 258 25.70 11.16 7.06
C LYS A 258 25.09 11.26 8.44
N VAL A 259 23.85 11.72 8.57
CA VAL A 259 23.13 11.67 9.86
C VAL A 259 22.37 10.35 10.05
N GLY A 260 22.48 9.40 9.11
CA GLY A 260 21.89 8.07 9.23
C GLY A 260 20.36 8.05 9.11
N ALA A 261 19.77 9.03 8.41
CA ALA A 261 18.31 9.17 8.32
C ALA A 261 17.69 8.43 7.12
N LEU A 262 18.50 8.04 6.13
CA LEU A 262 18.05 7.35 4.92
C LEU A 262 17.93 5.84 5.14
N SER A 263 16.93 5.22 4.51
CA SER A 263 16.85 3.76 4.47
C SER A 263 17.91 3.19 3.53
N ASN A 264 18.48 2.03 3.89
CA ASN A 264 19.33 1.22 3.01
C ASN A 264 18.57 0.00 2.43
N SER A 265 17.24 -0.02 2.59
CA SER A 265 16.35 -1.09 2.14
C SER A 265 15.03 -0.47 1.67
N ASP A 266 13.95 -1.24 1.65
CA ASP A 266 12.60 -0.69 1.43
C ASP A 266 12.19 0.20 2.60
N MET A 267 11.36 1.20 2.32
CA MET A 267 10.77 2.07 3.33
C MET A 267 9.68 1.31 4.09
N LYS A 268 9.91 1.10 5.39
CA LYS A 268 9.03 0.33 6.28
C LYS A 268 8.52 1.25 7.39
N VAL A 269 7.27 1.71 7.27
CA VAL A 269 6.66 2.68 8.20
C VAL A 269 5.84 1.94 9.26
N TYR A 270 6.06 2.27 10.54
CA TYR A 270 5.43 1.63 11.70
C TYR A 270 5.68 0.12 11.82
N ASP A 271 6.66 -0.38 11.09
CA ASP A 271 7.11 -1.76 11.10
C ASP A 271 8.31 -1.94 12.04
N ARG A 272 8.47 -3.14 12.59
CA ARG A 272 9.63 -3.50 13.42
C ARG A 272 10.97 -3.31 12.69
N ALA A 273 11.00 -3.45 11.36
CA ALA A 273 12.18 -3.31 10.52
C ALA A 273 12.43 -1.87 10.01
N GLY A 274 11.68 -0.87 10.48
CA GLY A 274 11.88 0.54 10.12
C GLY A 274 13.28 1.06 10.45
N ASN A 275 14.01 1.55 9.44
CA ASN A 275 15.42 1.94 9.57
C ASN A 275 15.78 3.30 8.93
N GLY A 276 14.79 4.07 8.47
CA GLY A 276 15.01 5.33 7.74
C GLY A 276 13.96 5.55 6.66
N PHE A 277 14.05 6.70 5.98
CA PHE A 277 13.15 7.04 4.88
C PHE A 277 13.85 6.97 3.52
N LEU A 278 13.07 6.78 2.46
CA LEU A 278 13.48 7.08 1.08
C LEU A 278 12.97 8.48 0.71
N PRO A 279 13.75 9.33 0.05
CA PRO A 279 13.31 10.67 -0.30
C PRO A 279 12.31 10.63 -1.46
N GLY A 280 11.49 11.68 -1.55
CA GLY A 280 10.58 11.85 -2.67
C GLY A 280 10.35 13.30 -3.05
N GLU A 281 9.66 13.49 -4.17
CA GLU A 281 9.21 14.78 -4.69
C GLU A 281 7.69 14.90 -4.57
N GLY A 282 7.17 16.12 -4.52
CA GLY A 282 5.73 16.30 -4.40
C GLY A 282 5.27 17.74 -4.40
N CYS A 283 4.02 17.93 -4.80
CA CYS A 283 3.29 19.18 -4.64
C CYS A 283 1.81 18.90 -4.36
N GLY A 284 1.25 19.64 -3.42
CA GLY A 284 -0.18 19.59 -3.12
C GLY A 284 -0.70 20.97 -2.71
N PHE A 285 -1.95 21.25 -3.08
CA PHE A 285 -2.69 22.44 -2.68
C PHE A 285 -4.13 22.10 -2.32
N ILE A 286 -4.66 22.88 -1.37
CA ILE A 286 -6.07 22.91 -1.04
C ILE A 286 -6.60 24.34 -1.08
N VAL A 287 -7.89 24.48 -1.42
CA VAL A 287 -8.63 25.74 -1.33
C VAL A 287 -9.50 25.69 -0.08
N MET A 288 -9.44 26.74 0.72
CA MET A 288 -10.08 26.83 2.03
C MET A 288 -10.92 28.09 2.19
N LYS A 289 -12.05 27.94 2.88
CA LYS A 289 -12.93 29.04 3.32
C LYS A 289 -13.40 28.78 4.73
N ARG A 290 -13.91 29.79 5.43
CA ARG A 290 -14.71 29.53 6.64
C ARG A 290 -15.92 28.68 6.23
N LEU A 291 -16.29 27.69 7.04
CA LEU A 291 -17.36 26.74 6.69
C LEU A 291 -18.69 27.43 6.38
N ASP A 292 -19.01 28.50 7.08
CA ASP A 292 -20.25 29.26 6.83
C ASP A 292 -20.22 30.05 5.52
N ASP A 293 -19.04 30.54 5.11
CA ASP A 293 -18.87 31.16 3.79
C ASP A 293 -19.00 30.14 2.67
N ALA A 294 -18.44 28.94 2.87
CA ALA A 294 -18.57 27.84 1.92
C ALA A 294 -20.04 27.44 1.72
N LYS A 295 -20.79 27.32 2.82
CA LYS A 295 -22.23 27.05 2.78
C LYS A 295 -23.01 28.18 2.10
N ARG A 296 -22.69 29.45 2.41
CA ARG A 296 -23.33 30.62 1.80
C ARG A 296 -23.16 30.61 0.28
N ASP A 297 -21.96 30.27 -0.17
CA ASP A 297 -21.59 30.35 -1.58
C ASP A 297 -21.91 29.04 -2.34
N GLY A 298 -22.45 28.03 -1.66
CA GLY A 298 -22.88 26.77 -2.26
C GLY A 298 -21.73 25.83 -2.62
N ASP A 299 -20.56 26.01 -2.00
CA ASP A 299 -19.37 25.22 -2.27
C ASP A 299 -19.56 23.76 -1.83
N TYR A 300 -18.97 22.84 -2.60
CA TYR A 300 -18.85 21.48 -2.16
C TYR A 300 -17.73 21.34 -1.12
N VAL A 301 -18.02 20.75 0.05
CA VAL A 301 -17.05 20.59 1.13
C VAL A 301 -16.56 19.14 1.21
N TYR A 302 -15.30 18.92 0.83
CA TYR A 302 -14.67 17.59 0.90
C TYR A 302 -14.52 17.10 2.35
N ALA A 303 -14.02 17.99 3.21
CA ALA A 303 -13.82 17.75 4.64
C ALA A 303 -13.90 19.09 5.40
N ALA A 304 -14.29 19.00 6.68
CA ALA A 304 -14.22 20.13 7.60
C ALA A 304 -12.94 20.00 8.45
N LEU A 305 -12.10 21.04 8.41
CA LEU A 305 -10.95 21.19 9.30
C LEU A 305 -11.42 21.93 10.55
N ASN A 306 -11.52 21.18 11.66
CA ASN A 306 -12.18 21.67 12.88
C ASN A 306 -11.18 22.30 13.87
N GLY A 307 -9.92 21.88 13.81
CA GLY A 307 -8.89 22.35 14.74
C GLY A 307 -7.48 22.06 14.23
N TRP A 308 -6.53 22.88 14.68
CA TRP A 308 -5.12 22.79 14.31
C TRP A 308 -4.23 23.17 15.48
N GLY A 309 -3.01 22.66 15.53
CA GLY A 309 -2.06 22.93 16.59
C GLY A 309 -0.64 22.94 16.07
N VAL A 310 0.15 23.90 16.56
CA VAL A 310 1.59 24.02 16.27
C VAL A 310 2.32 24.03 17.60
N SER A 311 3.45 23.36 17.69
CA SER A 311 4.32 23.35 18.88
C SER A 311 5.80 23.29 18.50
N SER A 312 6.66 23.31 19.51
CA SER A 312 8.09 23.02 19.36
C SER A 312 8.53 21.98 20.39
N ASP A 313 9.48 21.13 20.01
CA ASP A 313 10.17 20.20 20.92
C ASP A 313 11.02 20.93 21.98
N GLY A 314 11.32 22.21 21.78
CA GLY A 314 11.97 23.05 22.78
C GLY A 314 13.42 22.65 23.07
N LYS A 315 13.78 22.55 24.35
CA LYS A 315 15.17 22.31 24.79
C LYS A 315 15.56 20.85 24.56
N GLY A 316 16.62 20.60 23.80
CA GLY A 316 17.13 19.25 23.53
C GLY A 316 18.11 19.22 22.36
N GLY A 317 18.31 18.05 21.77
CA GLY A 317 19.01 17.94 20.48
C GLY A 317 18.13 18.51 19.36
N ILE A 318 18.69 19.38 18.50
CA ILE A 318 17.94 20.12 17.48
C ILE A 318 17.16 19.21 16.50
N THR A 319 17.62 17.97 16.31
CA THR A 319 17.03 16.99 15.39
C THR A 319 16.26 15.87 16.08
N ALA A 320 16.27 15.81 17.42
CA ALA A 320 15.70 14.70 18.16
C ALA A 320 14.21 14.99 18.47
N PRO A 321 13.27 14.15 18.01
CA PRO A 321 11.84 14.36 18.27
C PRO A 321 11.50 14.08 19.73
N THR A 322 10.45 14.74 20.24
CA THR A 322 9.97 14.52 21.62
C THR A 322 8.48 14.16 21.68
N VAL A 323 8.13 13.25 22.59
CA VAL A 323 6.72 12.84 22.82
C VAL A 323 5.88 14.04 23.27
N ASP A 324 6.39 14.82 24.22
CA ASP A 324 5.67 15.96 24.80
C ASP A 324 5.45 17.10 23.79
N GLY A 325 6.47 17.41 22.99
CA GLY A 325 6.39 18.42 21.95
C GLY A 325 5.33 18.06 20.91
N GLN A 326 5.34 16.82 20.41
CA GLN A 326 4.34 16.34 19.46
C GLN A 326 2.94 16.32 20.09
N ALA A 327 2.77 15.73 21.28
CA ALA A 327 1.48 15.65 21.96
C ALA A 327 0.90 17.05 22.29
N LEU A 328 1.74 18.07 22.49
CA LEU A 328 1.28 19.45 22.67
C LEU A 328 0.61 20.02 21.40
N ALA A 329 1.14 19.72 20.20
CA ALA A 329 0.49 20.12 18.96
C ALA A 329 -0.88 19.42 18.80
N LEU A 330 -0.94 18.12 19.09
CA LEU A 330 -2.19 17.36 19.02
C LEU A 330 -3.24 17.91 19.99
N ARG A 331 -2.90 18.08 21.28
CA ARG A 331 -3.83 18.63 22.29
C ARG A 331 -4.39 20.00 21.87
N ARG A 332 -3.53 20.91 21.41
CA ARG A 332 -3.96 22.23 20.90
C ARG A 332 -4.95 22.11 19.74
N ALA A 333 -4.77 21.12 18.87
CA ALA A 333 -5.67 20.88 17.75
C ALA A 333 -7.05 20.38 18.23
N TYR A 334 -7.10 19.41 19.14
CA TYR A 334 -8.37 18.87 19.68
C TYR A 334 -9.09 19.87 20.61
N ASP A 335 -8.35 20.66 21.40
CA ASP A 335 -8.90 21.76 22.20
C ASP A 335 -9.64 22.79 21.31
N ARG A 336 -9.11 23.05 20.11
CA ARG A 336 -9.76 23.92 19.11
C ARG A 336 -10.91 23.22 18.40
N ALA A 337 -10.79 21.92 18.13
CA ALA A 337 -11.78 21.15 17.38
C ALA A 337 -13.13 21.02 18.09
N GLY A 338 -13.15 21.13 19.42
CA GLY A 338 -14.37 20.99 20.23
C GLY A 338 -14.88 19.54 20.32
N TYR A 339 -14.06 18.55 19.95
CA TYR A 339 -14.32 17.13 20.14
C TYR A 339 -13.06 16.38 20.60
N SER A 340 -13.28 15.26 21.30
CA SER A 340 -12.21 14.42 21.86
C SER A 340 -11.50 13.59 20.79
N ALA A 341 -10.19 13.37 20.96
CA ALA A 341 -9.39 12.43 20.18
C ALA A 341 -9.91 10.98 20.25
N HIS A 342 -10.76 10.64 21.23
CA HIS A 342 -11.50 9.37 21.22
C HIS A 342 -12.44 9.23 20.02
N ARG A 343 -12.75 10.27 19.24
CA ARG A 343 -13.59 10.08 18.04
C ARG A 343 -12.83 9.56 16.83
N LEU A 344 -11.49 9.58 16.87
CA LEU A 344 -10.66 9.28 15.71
C LEU A 344 -10.90 7.88 15.17
N ASP A 345 -11.16 7.83 13.87
CA ASP A 345 -11.13 6.58 13.10
C ASP A 345 -9.69 6.27 12.69
N PHE A 346 -8.93 7.29 12.30
CA PHE A 346 -7.51 7.14 11.99
C PHE A 346 -6.68 8.41 12.16
N VAL A 347 -5.36 8.24 12.28
CA VAL A 347 -4.37 9.30 12.17
C VAL A 347 -3.47 9.04 10.97
N GLU A 348 -3.42 10.00 10.06
CA GLU A 348 -2.36 10.12 9.07
C GLU A 348 -1.14 10.74 9.76
N GLY A 349 -0.21 9.88 10.18
CA GLY A 349 0.97 10.29 10.91
C GLY A 349 2.06 10.86 10.00
N HIS A 350 3.09 11.41 10.65
CA HIS A 350 4.33 11.80 10.03
C HIS A 350 5.07 10.57 9.50
N GLY A 351 5.18 9.48 10.26
CA GLY A 351 5.54 8.13 9.81
C GLY A 351 6.69 8.08 8.83
N THR A 352 7.91 8.37 9.29
CA THR A 352 9.13 8.38 8.47
C THR A 352 9.81 7.02 8.37
N GLY A 353 9.30 5.97 9.04
CA GLY A 353 9.95 4.66 9.04
C GLY A 353 11.27 4.65 9.79
N THR A 354 11.47 5.62 10.68
CA THR A 354 12.72 5.77 11.44
C THR A 354 12.61 5.07 12.78
N SER A 355 13.67 4.38 13.20
CA SER A 355 13.70 3.61 14.46
C SER A 355 13.45 4.44 15.73
N ILE A 356 13.71 5.75 15.69
CA ILE A 356 13.45 6.67 16.80
C ILE A 356 12.14 7.43 16.61
N GLY A 357 11.87 7.95 15.41
CA GLY A 357 10.73 8.82 15.16
C GLY A 357 9.39 8.10 15.26
N ASP A 358 9.28 6.89 14.72
CA ASP A 358 8.01 6.15 14.68
C ASP A 358 7.51 5.81 16.10
N PRO A 359 8.33 5.25 17.03
CA PRO A 359 7.89 5.02 18.40
C PRO A 359 7.54 6.30 19.18
N VAL A 360 8.26 7.40 18.95
CA VAL A 360 7.98 8.70 19.59
C VAL A 360 6.63 9.24 19.14
N GLU A 361 6.35 9.18 17.84
CA GLU A 361 5.07 9.61 17.27
C GLU A 361 3.90 8.77 17.79
N LEU A 362 4.00 7.45 17.72
CA LEU A 362 2.92 6.56 18.15
C LEU A 362 2.61 6.74 19.64
N SER A 363 3.64 6.94 20.46
CA SER A 363 3.47 7.25 21.88
C SER A 363 2.81 8.62 22.08
N ALA A 364 3.15 9.65 21.31
CA ALA A 364 2.57 10.98 21.41
C ALA A 364 1.07 10.99 21.03
N ILE A 365 0.70 10.24 19.99
CA ILE A 365 -0.69 10.06 19.58
C ILE A 365 -1.46 9.33 20.70
N SER A 366 -0.96 8.18 21.17
CA SER A 366 -1.60 7.40 22.24
C SER A 366 -1.80 8.24 23.50
N ASN A 367 -0.74 8.91 23.97
CA ASN A 367 -0.81 9.76 25.16
C ASN A 367 -1.83 10.89 25.02
N THR A 368 -2.02 11.42 23.81
CA THR A 368 -3.03 12.44 23.57
C THR A 368 -4.43 11.86 23.66
N ILE A 369 -4.68 10.69 23.07
CA ILE A 369 -5.97 10.00 23.17
C ILE A 369 -6.29 9.68 24.64
N ASP A 370 -5.33 9.13 25.38
CA ASP A 370 -5.51 8.75 26.79
C ASP A 370 -5.72 9.97 27.71
N SER A 371 -5.23 11.16 27.31
CA SER A 371 -5.47 12.40 28.07
C SER A 371 -6.94 12.84 28.10
N PHE A 372 -7.79 12.27 27.24
CA PHE A 372 -9.25 12.49 27.25
C PHE A 372 -10.02 11.41 28.00
N GLY A 373 -9.35 10.45 28.65
CA GLY A 373 -9.94 9.34 29.42
C GLY A 373 -9.52 7.97 28.89
N ASP A 374 -10.00 6.91 29.53
CA ASP A 374 -9.68 5.51 29.16
C ASP A 374 -10.13 5.22 27.72
N ALA A 375 -9.17 4.85 26.87
CA ALA A 375 -9.41 4.49 25.48
C ALA A 375 -9.49 2.97 25.29
N GLU A 376 -10.39 2.52 24.42
CA GLU A 376 -10.45 1.12 24.02
C GLU A 376 -9.16 0.72 23.26
N PRO A 377 -8.62 -0.49 23.50
CA PRO A 377 -7.48 -0.99 22.74
C PRO A 377 -7.75 -1.07 21.24
N HIS A 378 -6.70 -0.82 20.44
CA HIS A 378 -6.66 -0.93 18.97
C HIS A 378 -7.86 -0.26 18.27
N ARG A 379 -8.26 0.91 18.77
CA ARG A 379 -9.45 1.61 18.26
C ARG A 379 -9.14 2.60 17.14
N CYS A 380 -8.00 3.29 17.19
CA CYS A 380 -7.63 4.28 16.19
C CYS A 380 -6.59 3.70 15.22
N GLY A 381 -6.92 3.70 13.92
CA GLY A 381 -5.96 3.31 12.89
C GLY A 381 -4.83 4.35 12.76
N VAL A 382 -3.63 3.91 12.38
CA VAL A 382 -2.52 4.79 12.02
C VAL A 382 -2.01 4.43 10.63
N THR A 383 -1.75 5.45 9.83
CA THR A 383 -1.35 5.32 8.43
C THR A 383 -0.40 6.44 8.04
N SER A 384 0.39 6.26 6.97
CA SER A 384 1.32 7.28 6.48
C SER A 384 1.36 7.31 4.95
N PHE A 385 1.34 8.50 4.39
CA PHE A 385 1.47 8.78 2.96
C PHE A 385 2.89 8.47 2.46
N LYS A 386 3.89 8.63 3.35
CA LYS A 386 5.30 8.45 3.00
C LYS A 386 5.63 7.00 2.63
N SER A 387 4.82 6.03 3.04
CA SER A 387 5.01 4.64 2.63
C SER A 387 4.86 4.42 1.12
N LEU A 388 4.20 5.35 0.41
CA LEU A 388 3.90 5.26 -1.03
C LEU A 388 4.93 6.00 -1.89
N VAL A 389 5.26 7.23 -1.49
CA VAL A 389 6.09 8.16 -2.30
C VAL A 389 7.28 8.72 -1.53
N GLY A 390 7.64 8.11 -0.40
CA GLY A 390 8.76 8.54 0.42
C GLY A 390 8.51 9.83 1.16
N HIS A 391 9.58 10.38 1.72
CA HIS A 391 9.53 11.67 2.38
C HIS A 391 9.66 12.80 1.36
N THR A 392 8.51 13.36 0.95
CA THR A 392 8.44 14.53 0.04
C THR A 392 8.69 15.87 0.75
N LYS A 393 9.57 15.85 1.77
CA LYS A 393 10.04 16.99 2.57
C LYS A 393 8.96 18.06 2.85
N ALA A 394 9.10 19.28 2.31
CA ALA A 394 8.16 20.37 2.60
C ALA A 394 6.73 20.07 2.14
N ALA A 395 6.54 19.24 1.10
CA ALA A 395 5.25 18.82 0.56
C ALA A 395 4.65 17.57 1.24
N ALA A 396 5.31 17.01 2.27
CA ALA A 396 4.85 15.76 2.89
C ALA A 396 3.56 15.94 3.72
N GLY A 397 3.44 17.06 4.43
CA GLY A 397 2.26 17.35 5.25
C GLY A 397 0.98 17.50 4.42
N ILE A 398 1.03 18.23 3.30
CA ILE A 398 -0.12 18.38 2.40
C ILE A 398 -0.48 17.08 1.68
N GLY A 399 0.51 16.24 1.34
CA GLY A 399 0.25 14.92 0.75
C GLY A 399 -0.50 13.98 1.70
N GLY A 400 -0.05 13.93 2.96
CA GLY A 400 -0.80 13.24 4.03
C GLY A 400 -2.19 13.85 4.22
N LEU A 401 -2.31 15.18 4.21
CA LEU A 401 -3.61 15.84 4.34
C LEU A 401 -4.57 15.48 3.20
N LEU A 402 -4.11 15.45 1.95
CA LEU A 402 -4.90 15.02 0.79
C LEU A 402 -5.39 13.57 0.92
N LYS A 403 -4.50 12.66 1.35
CA LYS A 403 -4.87 11.26 1.65
C LYS A 403 -5.94 11.17 2.74
N ALA A 404 -5.79 11.94 3.82
CA ALA A 404 -6.76 11.96 4.92
C ALA A 404 -8.11 12.56 4.50
N ILE A 405 -8.11 13.64 3.70
CA ILE A 405 -9.31 14.23 3.11
C ILE A 405 -10.03 13.19 2.25
N ALA A 406 -9.30 12.47 1.39
CA ALA A 406 -9.88 11.43 0.56
C ALA A 406 -10.49 10.29 1.40
N GLY A 407 -9.78 9.84 2.45
CA GLY A 407 -10.29 8.84 3.38
C GLY A 407 -11.59 9.27 4.08
N VAL A 408 -11.63 10.45 4.72
CA VAL A 408 -12.86 10.92 5.37
C VAL A 408 -13.97 11.17 4.34
N ASN A 409 -13.67 11.76 3.19
CA ASN A 409 -14.69 12.06 2.17
C ASN A 409 -15.29 10.77 1.56
N ARG A 410 -14.46 9.78 1.23
CA ARG A 410 -14.88 8.52 0.62
C ARG A 410 -15.31 7.47 1.64
N ARG A 411 -15.26 7.80 2.94
CA ARG A 411 -15.64 6.91 4.06
C ARG A 411 -14.76 5.65 4.11
N VAL A 412 -13.46 5.83 3.95
CA VAL A 412 -12.46 4.76 3.96
C VAL A 412 -11.40 5.08 5.00
N VAL A 413 -11.05 4.10 5.83
CA VAL A 413 -9.84 4.13 6.66
C VAL A 413 -8.67 3.66 5.77
N PRO A 414 -7.76 4.55 5.35
CA PRO A 414 -6.82 4.25 4.28
C PRO A 414 -5.60 3.46 4.78
N PRO A 415 -5.13 2.46 4.02
CA PRO A 415 -4.00 1.65 4.44
C PRO A 415 -2.66 2.39 4.36
N THR A 416 -1.68 1.88 5.10
CA THR A 416 -0.26 2.16 4.94
C THR A 416 0.40 1.02 4.17
N ALA A 417 1.38 1.34 3.34
CA ALA A 417 2.21 0.35 2.67
C ALA A 417 3.43 -0.02 3.52
N GLY A 418 4.05 -1.16 3.24
CA GLY A 418 5.33 -1.55 3.84
C GLY A 418 5.30 -1.84 5.35
N CYS A 419 4.14 -2.13 5.94
CA CYS A 419 4.03 -2.63 7.32
C CYS A 419 3.59 -4.11 7.27
N ASP A 420 4.57 -5.01 7.41
CA ASP A 420 4.36 -6.46 7.42
C ASP A 420 4.28 -6.97 8.86
N GLU A 421 5.20 -6.53 9.71
CA GLU A 421 5.29 -6.85 11.13
C GLU A 421 5.20 -5.55 11.95
N PRO A 422 4.02 -5.23 12.52
CA PRO A 422 3.82 -4.05 13.35
C PRO A 422 4.89 -3.90 14.44
N HIS A 423 5.35 -2.67 14.66
CA HIS A 423 6.31 -2.37 15.74
C HIS A 423 5.70 -2.71 17.11
N GLU A 424 6.52 -3.24 18.02
CA GLU A 424 6.12 -3.63 19.39
C GLU A 424 5.48 -2.52 20.24
N VAL A 425 5.61 -1.26 19.83
CA VAL A 425 5.05 -0.10 20.54
C VAL A 425 3.53 -0.15 20.54
N PHE A 426 2.89 -0.70 19.50
CA PHE A 426 1.44 -0.88 19.45
C PHE A 426 0.92 -1.84 20.52
N THR A 427 1.74 -2.78 20.98
CA THR A 427 1.36 -3.74 22.04
C THR A 427 1.74 -3.28 23.45
N ASP A 428 2.56 -2.22 23.57
CA ASP A 428 3.06 -1.71 24.85
C ASP A 428 2.58 -0.30 25.18
N LYS A 429 3.10 0.72 24.47
CA LYS A 429 2.88 2.14 24.80
C LYS A 429 1.74 2.78 24.02
N ALA A 430 1.38 2.22 22.87
CA ALA A 430 0.38 2.75 21.94
C ALA A 430 -0.77 1.75 21.76
N ARG A 431 -1.28 1.19 22.86
CA ARG A 431 -2.28 0.10 22.87
C ARG A 431 -3.64 0.50 22.31
N ASN A 432 -3.94 1.78 22.24
CA ASN A 432 -5.18 2.30 21.63
C ASN A 432 -5.04 2.49 20.11
N LEU A 433 -3.86 2.24 19.54
CA LEU A 433 -3.55 2.38 18.11
C LEU A 433 -3.33 1.01 17.44
N TYR A 434 -3.51 0.98 16.12
CA TYR A 434 -3.07 -0.14 15.27
C TYR A 434 -2.66 0.37 13.88
N PRO A 435 -1.69 -0.25 13.20
CA PRO A 435 -1.36 0.12 11.82
C PRO A 435 -2.44 -0.40 10.86
N VAL A 436 -2.93 0.46 9.97
CA VAL A 436 -3.93 0.08 8.97
C VAL A 436 -3.22 -0.60 7.79
N ARG A 437 -3.22 -1.94 7.70
CA ARG A 437 -2.49 -2.67 6.64
C ARG A 437 -3.37 -3.04 5.45
N THR A 438 -4.67 -3.21 5.67
CA THR A 438 -5.64 -3.59 4.63
C THR A 438 -6.60 -2.47 4.29
N GLY A 439 -6.98 -1.65 5.28
CA GLY A 439 -7.97 -0.59 5.12
C GLY A 439 -9.41 -1.11 5.17
N SER A 440 -10.37 -0.21 5.38
CA SER A 440 -11.79 -0.58 5.48
C SER A 440 -12.70 0.48 4.90
N VAL A 441 -13.76 0.05 4.21
CA VAL A 441 -14.83 0.89 3.69
C VAL A 441 -15.97 0.95 4.73
N ARG A 442 -16.47 2.15 5.01
CA ARG A 442 -17.58 2.43 5.93
C ARG A 442 -18.84 2.83 5.15
N ASN A 443 -19.97 2.97 5.83
CA ASN A 443 -21.18 3.38 5.12
C ASN A 443 -21.03 4.81 4.59
N PRO A 444 -21.54 5.12 3.40
CA PRO A 444 -21.47 6.47 2.81
C PRO A 444 -22.07 7.58 3.71
N THR A 445 -22.96 7.21 4.63
CA THR A 445 -23.65 8.10 5.57
C THR A 445 -22.94 8.25 6.92
N ASP A 446 -21.93 7.42 7.22
CA ASP A 446 -21.17 7.51 8.46
C ASP A 446 -20.39 8.84 8.49
N THR A 447 -19.96 9.28 9.68
CA THR A 447 -19.05 10.42 9.80
C THR A 447 -17.69 9.89 10.25
N LEU A 448 -16.71 9.94 9.36
CA LEU A 448 -15.32 9.64 9.73
C LEU A 448 -14.62 10.89 10.25
N THR A 449 -13.75 10.72 11.24
CA THR A 449 -12.83 11.73 11.75
C THR A 449 -11.39 11.26 11.67
N ALA A 450 -10.49 12.20 11.37
CA ALA A 450 -9.07 11.91 11.23
C ALA A 450 -8.18 13.00 11.82
N GLY A 451 -7.00 12.62 12.26
CA GLY A 451 -5.90 13.53 12.58
C GLY A 451 -4.83 13.47 11.50
N VAL A 452 -4.13 14.58 11.24
CA VAL A 452 -2.99 14.62 10.32
C VAL A 452 -1.81 15.29 11.00
N SER A 453 -0.66 14.62 11.02
CA SER A 453 0.56 15.07 11.70
C SER A 453 1.70 15.35 10.72
N ALA A 454 2.47 16.41 10.96
CA ALA A 454 3.74 16.65 10.31
C ALA A 454 4.76 17.18 11.31
N MET A 455 5.88 16.46 11.48
CA MET A 455 6.93 16.79 12.45
C MET A 455 8.19 17.24 11.70
N GLY A 456 8.61 18.48 11.95
CA GLY A 456 9.71 19.12 11.24
C GLY A 456 11.07 18.75 11.80
N PHE A 457 12.03 18.46 10.92
CA PHE A 457 13.44 18.46 11.29
C PHE A 457 13.83 19.84 11.85
N GLY A 458 14.28 19.92 13.10
CA GLY A 458 14.41 21.18 13.84
C GLY A 458 13.38 21.35 14.98
N GLY A 459 12.43 20.41 15.10
CA GLY A 459 11.53 20.29 16.23
C GLY A 459 10.25 21.13 16.15
N ILE A 460 9.83 21.58 14.97
CA ILE A 460 8.54 22.26 14.77
C ILE A 460 7.47 21.23 14.42
N ASN A 461 6.44 21.09 15.24
CA ASN A 461 5.40 20.07 15.07
C ASN A 461 4.08 20.74 14.68
N SER A 462 3.36 20.15 13.73
CA SER A 462 2.02 20.59 13.31
C SER A 462 1.05 19.43 13.29
N HIS A 463 -0.18 19.66 13.75
CA HIS A 463 -1.28 18.70 13.68
C HIS A 463 -2.58 19.41 13.29
N VAL A 464 -3.40 18.78 12.46
CA VAL A 464 -4.76 19.25 12.12
C VAL A 464 -5.76 18.13 12.28
N THR A 465 -7.02 18.49 12.49
CA THR A 465 -8.13 17.56 12.68
C THR A 465 -9.16 17.72 11.57
N LEU A 466 -9.70 16.60 11.09
CA LEU A 466 -10.65 16.53 9.99
C LEU A 466 -11.90 15.76 10.40
N SER A 467 -13.03 16.17 9.86
CA SER A 467 -14.24 15.35 9.83
C SER A 467 -14.84 15.32 8.43
N SER A 468 -15.57 14.25 8.15
CA SER A 468 -16.47 14.16 7.01
C SER A 468 -17.42 15.35 6.98
N ALA A 469 -17.62 15.94 5.80
CA ALA A 469 -18.56 17.03 5.58
C ALA A 469 -19.70 16.58 4.66
N HIS A 470 -19.59 16.80 3.35
CA HIS A 470 -20.58 16.28 2.40
C HIS A 470 -20.44 14.76 2.18
N GLY A 471 -21.42 14.18 1.49
CA GLY A 471 -21.36 12.78 1.04
C GLY A 471 -20.18 12.55 0.07
N PRO A 472 -19.83 11.29 -0.26
CA PRO A 472 -18.64 11.01 -1.06
C PRO A 472 -18.60 11.69 -2.44
N SER A 473 -17.52 12.41 -2.74
CA SER A 473 -17.34 13.19 -3.99
C SER A 473 -17.20 12.27 -5.20
N ARG A 474 -17.76 12.68 -6.34
CA ARG A 474 -17.52 12.02 -7.63
C ARG A 474 -16.10 12.29 -8.16
N TYR A 475 -15.49 13.42 -7.81
CA TYR A 475 -14.15 13.78 -8.25
C TYR A 475 -13.10 12.80 -7.73
N LEU A 476 -13.27 12.33 -6.49
CA LEU A 476 -12.41 11.34 -5.84
C LEU A 476 -12.84 9.89 -6.09
N LYS A 477 -13.86 9.63 -6.91
CA LYS A 477 -14.34 8.26 -7.14
C LYS A 477 -13.30 7.49 -7.98
N PRO A 478 -12.75 6.38 -7.47
CA PRO A 478 -11.79 5.55 -8.20
C PRO A 478 -12.42 4.85 -9.41
N ALA A 479 -11.57 4.31 -10.29
CA ALA A 479 -11.98 3.56 -11.48
C ALA A 479 -12.74 2.26 -11.16
N LEU A 480 -12.32 1.57 -10.09
CA LEU A 480 -13.04 0.44 -9.48
C LEU A 480 -13.56 0.86 -8.10
N ASP A 481 -14.56 0.15 -7.58
CA ASP A 481 -15.04 0.36 -6.21
C ASP A 481 -13.90 0.28 -5.17
N GLU A 482 -13.96 1.11 -4.13
CA GLU A 482 -12.92 1.20 -3.10
C GLU A 482 -12.58 -0.16 -2.50
N ARG A 483 -13.58 -1.02 -2.27
CA ARG A 483 -13.37 -2.37 -1.73
C ARG A 483 -12.51 -3.22 -2.66
N ALA A 484 -12.76 -3.13 -3.97
CA ALA A 484 -11.99 -3.86 -4.99
C ALA A 484 -10.57 -3.32 -5.16
N MET A 485 -10.39 -2.01 -4.99
CA MET A 485 -9.07 -1.37 -5.00
C MET A 485 -8.23 -1.82 -3.80
N LEU A 486 -8.80 -1.84 -2.58
CA LEU A 486 -8.12 -2.32 -1.36
C LEU A 486 -7.71 -3.80 -1.47
N ALA A 487 -8.50 -4.62 -2.16
CA ALA A 487 -8.19 -6.02 -2.44
C ALA A 487 -7.05 -6.21 -3.47
N SER A 488 -6.67 -5.14 -4.16
CA SER A 488 -5.70 -5.13 -5.24
C SER A 488 -4.35 -4.59 -4.77
N LYS A 489 -3.97 -4.82 -3.51
CA LYS A 489 -2.57 -4.72 -3.06
C LYS A 489 -1.74 -5.77 -3.83
N GLN A 490 -1.22 -5.37 -4.97
CA GLN A 490 -0.56 -6.20 -5.98
C GLN A 490 0.82 -6.68 -5.51
N ALA A 491 0.86 -7.56 -4.51
CA ALA A 491 2.09 -8.11 -3.96
C ALA A 491 2.87 -9.01 -4.95
N THR A 492 2.21 -9.46 -6.02
CA THR A 492 2.80 -10.31 -7.07
C THR A 492 2.00 -10.18 -8.35
N GLU A 493 2.70 -10.11 -9.48
CA GLU A 493 2.12 -9.98 -10.81
C GLU A 493 2.46 -11.15 -11.74
N LEU A 494 1.63 -11.34 -12.77
CA LEU A 494 1.85 -12.28 -13.86
C LEU A 494 2.29 -11.54 -15.12
N PHE A 495 3.55 -11.74 -15.52
CA PHE A 495 4.13 -11.22 -16.74
C PHE A 495 4.04 -12.29 -17.83
N ALA A 496 3.08 -12.13 -18.72
CA ALA A 496 2.82 -13.06 -19.81
C ALA A 496 3.47 -12.53 -21.11
N LEU A 497 4.33 -13.36 -21.70
CA LEU A 497 5.05 -13.06 -22.94
C LEU A 497 4.58 -14.00 -24.04
N GLN A 498 4.45 -13.46 -25.25
CA GLN A 498 4.17 -14.23 -26.45
C GLN A 498 4.96 -13.65 -27.61
N GLU A 499 5.74 -14.49 -28.27
CA GLU A 499 6.57 -14.10 -29.42
C GLU A 499 6.50 -15.17 -30.53
N GLU A 500 6.96 -14.81 -31.73
CA GLU A 500 6.89 -15.68 -32.92
C GLU A 500 7.79 -16.92 -32.83
N SER A 501 8.92 -16.82 -32.12
CA SER A 501 9.94 -17.85 -31.98
C SER A 501 10.61 -17.81 -30.60
N LEU A 502 11.35 -18.86 -30.25
CA LEU A 502 12.17 -18.89 -29.03
C LEU A 502 13.22 -17.78 -29.02
N GLN A 503 13.85 -17.49 -30.16
CA GLN A 503 14.87 -16.45 -30.27
C GLN A 503 14.27 -15.05 -30.11
N ALA A 504 13.04 -14.81 -30.58
CA ALA A 504 12.34 -13.55 -30.34
C ALA A 504 11.96 -13.40 -28.86
N LEU A 505 11.50 -14.48 -28.23
CA LEU A 505 11.20 -14.52 -26.81
C LEU A 505 12.44 -14.28 -25.93
N GLU A 506 13.57 -14.87 -26.29
CA GLU A 506 14.86 -14.66 -25.62
C GLU A 506 15.29 -13.19 -25.68
N ARG A 507 15.28 -12.57 -26.87
CA ARG A 507 15.57 -11.13 -27.02
C ARG A 507 14.62 -10.29 -26.18
N ARG A 508 13.32 -10.60 -26.22
CA ARG A 508 12.32 -9.86 -25.43
C ARG A 508 12.57 -10.01 -23.93
N ALA A 509 12.93 -11.20 -23.46
CA ALA A 509 13.24 -11.45 -22.06
C ALA A 509 14.50 -10.68 -21.62
N HIS A 510 15.53 -10.64 -22.47
CA HIS A 510 16.74 -9.84 -22.25
C HIS A 510 16.44 -8.34 -22.18
N ASP A 511 15.73 -7.78 -23.17
CA ASP A 511 15.37 -6.36 -23.20
C ASP A 511 14.53 -5.95 -21.98
N LEU A 512 13.59 -6.81 -21.56
CA LEU A 512 12.82 -6.59 -20.35
C LEU A 512 13.68 -6.67 -19.09
N SER A 513 14.66 -7.58 -19.03
CA SER A 513 15.59 -7.72 -17.89
C SER A 513 16.36 -6.42 -17.63
N GLU A 514 16.79 -5.74 -18.70
CA GLU A 514 17.43 -4.43 -18.62
C GLU A 514 16.43 -3.32 -18.22
N ALA A 515 15.23 -3.32 -18.83
CA ALA A 515 14.22 -2.29 -18.58
C ALA A 515 13.65 -2.32 -17.14
N VAL A 516 13.57 -3.49 -16.50
CA VAL A 516 13.08 -3.62 -15.12
C VAL A 516 14.13 -3.24 -14.08
N ALA A 517 15.40 -3.07 -14.48
CA ALA A 517 16.47 -2.68 -13.58
C ALA A 517 16.26 -1.24 -13.08
N GLY A 518 15.89 -1.11 -11.80
CA GLY A 518 15.61 0.19 -11.19
C GLY A 518 14.16 0.67 -11.32
N MET A 519 13.27 -0.16 -11.88
CA MET A 519 11.83 0.06 -11.86
C MET A 519 11.28 0.06 -10.42
N SER A 520 10.19 0.78 -10.17
CA SER A 520 9.46 0.70 -8.91
C SER A 520 8.51 -0.50 -8.84
N VAL A 521 8.18 -0.96 -7.62
CA VAL A 521 7.14 -1.98 -7.44
C VAL A 521 5.78 -1.48 -7.96
N GLY A 522 5.52 -0.17 -7.87
CA GLY A 522 4.32 0.46 -8.41
C GLY A 522 4.14 0.29 -9.91
N GLU A 523 5.23 0.27 -10.69
CA GLU A 523 5.19 0.15 -12.16
C GLU A 523 5.01 -1.31 -12.65
N MET A 524 5.22 -2.30 -11.79
CA MET A 524 5.11 -3.72 -12.15
C MET A 524 3.72 -4.12 -12.66
N PRO A 525 2.60 -3.72 -12.00
CA PRO A 525 1.26 -3.87 -12.54
C PRO A 525 1.04 -3.30 -13.94
N ASP A 526 1.60 -2.11 -14.20
CA ASP A 526 1.44 -1.44 -15.50
C ASP A 526 2.17 -2.23 -16.59
N LEU A 527 3.39 -2.69 -16.30
CA LEU A 527 4.14 -3.57 -17.19
C LEU A 527 3.39 -4.90 -17.42
N ALA A 528 2.86 -5.53 -16.37
CA ALA A 528 2.11 -6.77 -16.50
C ALA A 528 0.85 -6.60 -17.38
N ALA A 529 0.11 -5.51 -17.19
CA ALA A 529 -1.04 -5.15 -18.01
C ALA A 529 -0.65 -4.85 -19.46
N GLU A 530 0.44 -4.12 -19.69
CA GLU A 530 0.96 -3.82 -21.03
C GLU A 530 1.34 -5.10 -21.77
N LEU A 531 2.07 -6.00 -21.12
CA LEU A 531 2.46 -7.30 -21.70
C LEU A 531 1.24 -8.17 -21.99
N ALA A 532 0.27 -8.22 -21.07
CA ALA A 532 -0.97 -8.96 -21.26
C ALA A 532 -1.80 -8.41 -22.45
N SER A 533 -1.80 -7.09 -22.66
CA SER A 533 -2.52 -6.44 -23.77
C SER A 533 -1.95 -6.81 -25.16
N LYS A 534 -0.69 -7.26 -25.20
CA LYS A 534 0.02 -7.67 -26.42
C LYS A 534 -0.17 -9.15 -26.75
N LEU A 535 -0.87 -9.92 -25.91
CA LEU A 535 -1.19 -11.32 -26.18
C LEU A 535 -2.24 -11.44 -27.29
N GLY A 536 -2.25 -12.58 -28.00
CA GLY A 536 -3.27 -12.90 -29.01
C GLY A 536 -2.80 -12.91 -30.46
N GLY A 537 -1.50 -12.69 -30.72
CA GLY A 537 -0.90 -12.89 -32.04
C GLY A 537 -0.77 -14.36 -32.47
N THR A 538 -0.16 -14.60 -33.64
CA THR A 538 0.16 -15.95 -34.15
C THR A 538 1.38 -16.58 -33.47
N GLY A 539 1.97 -15.90 -32.48
CA GLY A 539 3.19 -16.34 -31.79
C GLY A 539 3.05 -17.72 -31.15
N THR A 540 4.05 -18.58 -31.38
CA THR A 540 4.05 -19.98 -30.95
C THR A 540 4.84 -20.21 -29.66
N ALA A 541 5.74 -19.29 -29.30
CA ALA A 541 6.53 -19.32 -28.09
C ALA A 541 5.87 -18.44 -27.01
N ARG A 542 5.60 -19.01 -25.85
CA ARG A 542 4.94 -18.34 -24.73
C ARG A 542 5.73 -18.54 -23.46
N ALA A 543 5.84 -17.47 -22.66
CA ALA A 543 6.32 -17.57 -21.30
C ALA A 543 5.36 -16.90 -20.32
N ALA A 544 5.36 -17.40 -19.09
CA ALA A 544 4.64 -16.84 -17.97
C ALA A 544 5.59 -16.74 -16.78
N ILE A 545 5.72 -15.54 -16.23
CA ILE A 545 6.62 -15.24 -15.12
C ILE A 545 5.79 -14.62 -13.99
N VAL A 546 5.95 -15.14 -12.77
CA VAL A 546 5.26 -14.65 -11.58
C VAL A 546 6.28 -14.01 -10.65
N ALA A 547 6.20 -12.70 -10.41
CA ALA A 547 7.19 -11.97 -9.58
C ALA A 547 6.53 -10.88 -8.72
N GLY A 548 7.03 -10.67 -7.50
CA GLY A 548 6.57 -9.65 -6.57
C GLY A 548 7.51 -8.44 -6.41
N SER A 549 8.67 -8.46 -7.05
CA SER A 549 9.59 -7.32 -7.10
C SER A 549 10.31 -7.23 -8.45
N PRO A 550 10.82 -6.04 -8.82
CA PRO A 550 11.59 -5.86 -10.05
C PRO A 550 12.85 -6.74 -10.09
N ASN A 551 13.53 -6.91 -8.96
CA ASN A 551 14.69 -7.80 -8.85
C ASN A 551 14.33 -9.27 -9.09
N GLU A 552 13.24 -9.74 -8.48
CA GLU A 552 12.72 -11.10 -8.68
C GLU A 552 12.26 -11.32 -10.13
N LEU A 553 11.66 -10.31 -10.77
CA LEU A 553 11.31 -10.35 -12.18
C LEU A 553 12.55 -10.46 -13.06
N ARG A 554 13.58 -9.65 -12.80
CA ARG A 554 14.87 -9.69 -13.51
C ARG A 554 15.51 -11.07 -13.41
N GLU A 555 15.68 -11.60 -12.19
CA GLU A 555 16.25 -12.93 -11.95
C GLU A 555 15.51 -14.02 -12.72
N ARG A 556 14.17 -13.94 -12.80
CA ARG A 556 13.34 -14.90 -13.54
C ARG A 556 13.40 -14.73 -15.05
N LEU A 557 13.53 -13.51 -15.55
CA LEU A 557 13.77 -13.24 -16.98
C LEU A 557 15.11 -13.84 -17.39
N GLU A 558 16.17 -13.66 -16.59
CA GLU A 558 17.46 -14.30 -16.82
C GLU A 558 17.37 -15.84 -16.74
N MET A 559 16.59 -16.39 -15.81
CA MET A 559 16.31 -17.84 -15.76
C MET A 559 15.61 -18.33 -17.04
N LEU A 560 14.65 -17.55 -17.56
CA LEU A 560 13.97 -17.86 -18.82
C LEU A 560 14.96 -17.86 -19.99
N THR A 561 15.81 -16.83 -20.11
CA THR A 561 16.85 -16.74 -21.13
C THR A 561 17.77 -17.96 -21.09
N ARG A 562 18.33 -18.30 -19.91
CA ARG A 562 19.17 -19.50 -19.74
C ARG A 562 18.45 -20.80 -20.09
N ALA A 563 17.17 -20.92 -19.78
CA ALA A 563 16.37 -22.10 -20.12
C ALA A 563 16.14 -22.23 -21.64
N ILE A 564 16.01 -21.10 -22.36
CA ILE A 564 15.92 -21.07 -23.82
C ILE A 564 17.26 -21.47 -24.45
N GLU A 565 18.38 -20.91 -23.98
CA GLU A 565 19.74 -21.24 -24.46
C GLU A 565 20.08 -22.73 -24.30
N GLN A 566 19.61 -23.35 -23.21
CA GLN A 566 19.82 -24.78 -22.93
C GLN A 566 18.87 -25.71 -23.67
N SER A 567 17.84 -25.17 -24.34
CA SER A 567 16.97 -25.99 -25.18
C SER A 567 17.70 -26.31 -26.48
N ASP A 568 17.71 -27.58 -26.91
CA ASP A 568 18.44 -28.07 -28.10
C ASP A 568 17.90 -27.52 -29.45
N GLY A 569 17.22 -26.37 -29.47
CA GLY A 569 16.68 -25.73 -30.65
C GLY A 569 15.55 -26.50 -31.34
N GLY A 570 15.00 -27.54 -30.69
CA GLY A 570 13.89 -28.31 -31.23
C GLY A 570 12.58 -27.51 -31.28
N ASP A 571 11.69 -27.85 -32.21
CA ASP A 571 10.39 -27.18 -32.44
C ASP A 571 9.45 -27.18 -31.20
N ARG A 572 9.74 -27.99 -30.18
CA ARG A 572 8.94 -28.14 -28.95
C ARG A 572 9.81 -28.05 -27.70
N ALA A 573 9.83 -26.88 -27.07
CA ALA A 573 10.36 -26.66 -25.74
C ALA A 573 9.21 -26.53 -24.74
N SER A 574 9.34 -27.20 -23.60
CA SER A 574 8.43 -27.03 -22.45
C SER A 574 9.25 -27.08 -21.18
N PHE A 575 9.19 -26.02 -20.40
CA PHE A 575 9.93 -25.89 -19.15
C PHE A 575 9.06 -25.20 -18.12
N VAL A 576 9.10 -25.71 -16.88
CA VAL A 576 8.48 -25.08 -15.72
C VAL A 576 9.45 -25.22 -14.56
N THR A 577 9.75 -24.12 -13.89
CA THR A 577 10.63 -24.16 -12.70
C THR A 577 10.00 -24.99 -11.58
N PRO A 578 10.80 -25.58 -10.66
CA PRO A 578 10.27 -26.33 -9.52
C PRO A 578 9.29 -25.54 -8.63
N ASP A 579 9.51 -24.22 -8.49
CA ASP A 579 8.61 -23.31 -7.76
C ASP A 579 7.37 -22.88 -8.57
N ARG A 580 7.28 -23.30 -9.84
CA ARG A 580 6.21 -23.01 -10.80
C ARG A 580 5.99 -21.53 -11.10
N ARG A 581 7.02 -20.70 -10.92
CA ARG A 581 6.94 -19.26 -11.15
C ARG A 581 7.53 -18.79 -12.48
N VAL A 582 8.19 -19.66 -13.21
CA VAL A 582 8.56 -19.45 -14.61
C VAL A 582 8.08 -20.65 -15.42
N ALA A 583 7.35 -20.39 -16.49
CA ALA A 583 6.92 -21.39 -17.45
C ALA A 583 7.24 -20.92 -18.87
N LEU A 584 7.69 -21.85 -19.71
CA LEU A 584 7.97 -21.68 -21.14
C LEU A 584 7.27 -22.82 -21.89
N SER A 585 6.64 -22.50 -23.01
CA SER A 585 6.08 -23.50 -23.92
C SER A 585 6.10 -23.06 -25.38
N THR A 586 6.49 -23.96 -26.29
CA THR A 586 6.33 -23.79 -27.74
C THR A 586 5.42 -24.86 -28.32
N GLY A 587 4.54 -24.48 -29.26
CA GLY A 587 3.72 -25.44 -30.02
C GLY A 587 2.79 -26.29 -29.15
N ALA A 588 2.33 -25.75 -28.02
CA ALA A 588 1.55 -26.48 -27.02
C ALA A 588 0.19 -26.96 -27.56
N THR A 589 -0.09 -28.24 -27.36
CA THR A 589 -1.48 -28.73 -27.39
C THR A 589 -2.12 -28.40 -26.05
N ARG A 590 -3.40 -28.00 -26.06
CA ARG A 590 -4.12 -27.66 -24.83
C ARG A 590 -4.20 -28.93 -23.94
N PRO A 591 -3.60 -28.94 -22.74
CA PRO A 591 -3.59 -30.14 -21.91
C PRO A 591 -5.00 -30.45 -21.38
N LYS A 592 -5.27 -31.73 -21.12
CA LYS A 592 -6.41 -32.13 -20.30
C LYS A 592 -6.10 -31.76 -18.85
N VAL A 593 -7.00 -31.03 -18.20
CA VAL A 593 -6.83 -30.57 -16.82
C VAL A 593 -7.83 -31.29 -15.93
N GLY A 594 -7.38 -31.80 -14.78
CA GLY A 594 -8.25 -32.35 -13.75
C GLY A 594 -8.39 -31.37 -12.59
N PHE A 595 -9.59 -31.15 -12.06
CA PHE A 595 -9.79 -30.37 -10.84
C PHE A 595 -9.94 -31.29 -9.63
N LEU A 596 -9.18 -31.02 -8.57
CA LEU A 596 -9.19 -31.79 -7.33
C LEU A 596 -9.64 -30.89 -6.18
N PHE A 597 -10.71 -31.30 -5.49
CA PHE A 597 -11.31 -30.55 -4.39
C PHE A 597 -10.86 -31.09 -3.03
N PRO A 598 -10.38 -30.24 -2.11
CA PRO A 598 -9.84 -30.68 -0.84
C PRO A 598 -10.94 -31.13 0.14
N GLY A 599 -10.55 -31.97 1.10
CA GLY A 599 -11.40 -32.36 2.22
C GLY A 599 -11.31 -31.44 3.44
N GLN A 600 -11.86 -31.89 4.56
CA GLN A 600 -11.76 -31.21 5.86
C GLN A 600 -10.30 -31.09 6.32
N GLY A 601 -9.95 -29.98 6.97
CA GLY A 601 -8.58 -29.62 7.37
C GLY A 601 -7.90 -28.59 6.45
N SER A 602 -8.55 -28.26 5.33
CA SER A 602 -8.08 -27.24 4.38
C SER A 602 -8.51 -25.81 4.73
N GLN A 603 -9.39 -25.63 5.72
CA GLN A 603 -9.90 -24.33 6.12
C GLN A 603 -8.78 -23.40 6.60
N ARG A 604 -8.92 -22.12 6.25
CA ARG A 604 -8.09 -21.02 6.74
C ARG A 604 -8.97 -19.81 6.99
N VAL A 605 -8.69 -19.05 8.05
CA VAL A 605 -9.29 -17.73 8.25
C VAL A 605 -8.98 -16.88 7.01
N ASN A 606 -9.98 -16.12 6.53
CA ASN A 606 -9.90 -15.28 5.33
C ASN A 606 -9.63 -16.04 4.01
N MET A 607 -9.91 -17.35 3.93
CA MET A 607 -9.81 -18.09 2.66
C MET A 607 -10.73 -17.52 1.57
N ALA A 608 -10.20 -17.39 0.35
CA ALA A 608 -10.85 -16.73 -0.79
C ALA A 608 -11.28 -15.26 -0.58
N ARG A 609 -10.84 -14.60 0.51
CA ARG A 609 -11.21 -13.20 0.79
C ARG A 609 -10.86 -12.28 -0.36
N THR A 610 -9.69 -12.44 -0.98
CA THR A 610 -9.29 -11.60 -2.14
C THR A 610 -10.32 -11.65 -3.27
N LEU A 611 -10.98 -12.78 -3.53
CA LEU A 611 -12.01 -12.86 -4.57
C LEU A 611 -13.26 -12.10 -4.15
N VAL A 612 -13.70 -12.25 -2.91
CA VAL A 612 -14.88 -11.60 -2.33
C VAL A 612 -14.69 -10.09 -2.22
N GLU A 613 -13.51 -9.62 -1.86
CA GLU A 613 -13.20 -8.19 -1.80
C GLU A 613 -13.07 -7.59 -3.21
N ARG A 614 -12.53 -8.34 -4.18
CA ARG A 614 -12.27 -7.84 -5.53
C ARG A 614 -13.47 -7.88 -6.47
N PHE A 615 -14.31 -8.91 -6.41
CA PHE A 615 -15.32 -9.17 -7.44
C PHE A 615 -16.75 -9.21 -6.91
N ASP A 616 -17.66 -8.53 -7.59
CA ASP A 616 -19.10 -8.53 -7.26
C ASP A 616 -19.70 -9.93 -7.30
N TRP A 617 -19.41 -10.72 -8.33
CA TRP A 617 -19.94 -12.09 -8.46
C TRP A 617 -19.58 -12.99 -7.27
N ALA A 618 -18.41 -12.76 -6.66
CA ALA A 618 -17.96 -13.52 -5.50
C ALA A 618 -18.75 -13.12 -4.25
N ARG A 619 -19.04 -11.81 -4.08
CA ARG A 619 -19.91 -11.32 -3.01
C ARG A 619 -21.34 -11.83 -3.16
N ASP A 620 -21.87 -11.82 -4.38
CA ASP A 620 -23.22 -12.32 -4.67
C ASP A 620 -23.33 -13.80 -4.35
N LEU A 621 -22.29 -14.59 -4.67
CA LEU A 621 -22.24 -16.01 -4.30
C LEU A 621 -22.17 -16.23 -2.79
N VAL A 622 -21.38 -15.42 -2.06
CA VAL A 622 -21.32 -15.48 -0.59
C VAL A 622 -22.68 -15.13 0.03
N ALA A 623 -23.30 -14.04 -0.42
CA ALA A 623 -24.62 -13.62 0.08
C ALA A 623 -25.69 -14.68 -0.20
N SER A 624 -25.65 -15.30 -1.39
CA SER A 624 -26.54 -16.42 -1.74
C SER A 624 -26.28 -17.64 -0.87
N ALA A 625 -25.01 -17.97 -0.63
CA ALA A 625 -24.62 -19.08 0.24
C ALA A 625 -25.12 -18.89 1.67
N ASP A 626 -24.95 -17.71 2.27
CA ASP A 626 -25.47 -17.41 3.60
C ASP A 626 -27.00 -17.51 3.64
N GLY A 627 -27.70 -17.04 2.60
CA GLY A 627 -29.15 -17.20 2.46
C GLY A 627 -29.57 -18.68 2.42
N TRP A 628 -28.93 -19.49 1.59
CA TRP A 628 -29.24 -20.92 1.45
C TRP A 628 -28.93 -21.74 2.71
N LEU A 629 -27.86 -21.37 3.43
CA LEU A 629 -27.52 -21.93 4.72
C LEU A 629 -28.55 -21.56 5.79
N GLY A 630 -29.06 -20.33 5.75
CA GLY A 630 -30.16 -19.85 6.59
C GLY A 630 -31.43 -20.71 6.48
N GLU A 631 -31.76 -21.20 5.28
CA GLU A 631 -32.92 -22.07 5.07
C GLU A 631 -32.84 -23.42 5.81
N VAL A 632 -31.63 -23.92 6.07
CA VAL A 632 -31.38 -25.13 6.88
C VAL A 632 -31.00 -24.79 8.33
N GLY A 633 -31.27 -23.54 8.73
CA GLY A 633 -31.09 -23.02 10.09
C GLY A 633 -29.64 -22.75 10.47
N VAL A 634 -28.74 -22.58 9.50
CA VAL A 634 -27.31 -22.27 9.71
C VAL A 634 -27.13 -20.76 9.55
N GLY A 635 -26.43 -20.12 10.49
CA GLY A 635 -26.12 -18.68 10.37
C GLY A 635 -25.16 -18.39 9.21
N PRO A 636 -24.90 -17.11 8.92
CA PRO A 636 -23.94 -16.72 7.88
C PRO A 636 -22.57 -17.34 8.16
N VAL A 637 -22.09 -18.18 7.24
CA VAL A 637 -20.76 -18.79 7.38
C VAL A 637 -19.68 -17.77 7.05
N SER A 638 -20.01 -16.75 6.24
CA SER A 638 -19.13 -15.64 5.90
C SER A 638 -18.60 -14.90 7.13
N ASP A 639 -19.43 -14.68 8.15
CA ASP A 639 -19.06 -14.07 9.44
C ASP A 639 -17.99 -14.87 10.20
N LEU A 640 -17.85 -16.17 9.90
CA LEU A 640 -16.85 -17.05 10.51
C LEU A 640 -15.61 -17.20 9.64
N ILE A 641 -15.70 -16.89 8.34
CA ILE A 641 -14.57 -16.95 7.39
C ILE A 641 -13.82 -15.62 7.36
N TYR A 642 -14.53 -14.49 7.23
CA TYR A 642 -13.97 -13.19 6.89
C TYR A 642 -13.86 -12.29 8.12
N HIS A 643 -12.64 -12.00 8.54
CA HIS A 643 -12.32 -11.17 9.71
C HIS A 643 -11.29 -10.10 9.37
N ASP A 644 -11.46 -8.90 9.90
CA ASP A 644 -10.42 -7.86 9.85
C ASP A 644 -9.28 -8.24 10.80
N SER A 645 -8.06 -8.30 10.28
CA SER A 645 -6.86 -8.72 11.01
C SER A 645 -5.96 -7.54 11.41
N ASP A 646 -6.31 -6.30 11.06
CA ASP A 646 -5.44 -5.15 11.35
C ASP A 646 -5.36 -4.85 12.86
N GLN A 647 -6.41 -5.18 13.61
CA GLN A 647 -6.48 -5.00 15.07
C GLN A 647 -5.94 -6.20 15.87
N ASP A 648 -5.61 -7.31 15.21
CA ASP A 648 -5.07 -8.52 15.86
C ASP A 648 -3.54 -8.51 15.85
N LEU A 649 -2.95 -7.80 16.82
CA LEU A 649 -1.51 -7.58 16.89
C LEU A 649 -0.74 -8.71 17.60
N ASP A 650 -1.40 -9.47 18.47
CA ASP A 650 -0.81 -10.60 19.22
C ASP A 650 -1.18 -11.97 18.64
N GLY A 651 -2.06 -12.02 17.65
CA GLY A 651 -2.54 -13.24 17.00
C GLY A 651 -3.53 -14.05 17.83
N GLU A 652 -3.98 -13.53 18.98
CA GLU A 652 -4.95 -14.22 19.83
C GLU A 652 -6.34 -14.27 19.19
N GLN A 653 -6.73 -13.22 18.44
CA GLN A 653 -8.01 -13.25 17.72
C GLN A 653 -7.97 -14.25 16.57
N GLN A 654 -6.87 -14.31 15.81
CA GLN A 654 -6.67 -15.28 14.75
C GLN A 654 -6.75 -16.72 15.25
N LYS A 655 -6.19 -17.02 16.43
CA LYS A 655 -6.34 -18.34 17.07
C LYS A 655 -7.80 -18.65 17.41
N ARG A 656 -8.55 -17.67 17.96
CA ARG A 656 -9.97 -17.84 18.28
C ARG A 656 -10.82 -18.07 17.03
N TRP A 657 -10.63 -17.27 15.98
CA TRP A 657 -11.33 -17.44 14.69
C TRP A 657 -11.01 -18.78 14.04
N MET A 658 -9.73 -19.19 14.06
CA MET A 658 -9.34 -20.51 13.56
C MET A 658 -9.98 -21.65 14.36
N GLY A 659 -10.07 -21.50 15.69
CA GLY A 659 -10.75 -22.46 16.56
C GLY A 659 -12.23 -22.61 16.21
N ALA A 660 -12.94 -21.49 16.01
CA ALA A 660 -14.34 -21.50 15.58
C ALA A 660 -14.50 -22.10 14.17
N LEU A 661 -13.66 -21.70 13.22
CA LEU A 661 -13.70 -22.18 11.83
C LEU A 661 -13.37 -23.69 11.70
N THR A 662 -12.64 -24.25 12.66
CA THR A 662 -12.26 -25.68 12.66
C THR A 662 -13.36 -26.60 13.21
N GLN A 663 -14.39 -26.05 13.87
CA GLN A 663 -15.58 -26.83 14.25
C GLN A 663 -16.20 -27.47 13.01
N THR A 664 -16.51 -28.77 13.06
CA THR A 664 -16.87 -29.55 11.87
C THR A 664 -18.10 -29.00 11.16
N GLU A 665 -19.08 -28.54 11.92
CA GLU A 665 -20.32 -27.90 11.48
C GLU A 665 -20.09 -26.56 10.75
N VAL A 666 -18.98 -25.88 11.01
CA VAL A 666 -18.58 -24.62 10.34
C VAL A 666 -17.64 -24.92 9.17
N ALA A 667 -16.62 -25.75 9.40
CA ALA A 667 -15.58 -26.06 8.44
C ALA A 667 -16.13 -26.62 7.13
N GLN A 668 -17.11 -27.53 7.20
CA GLN A 668 -17.65 -28.19 6.01
C GLN A 668 -18.29 -27.23 5.01
N PRO A 669 -19.34 -26.46 5.37
CA PRO A 669 -19.92 -25.48 4.44
C PRO A 669 -18.91 -24.41 4.02
N ALA A 670 -18.00 -23.99 4.91
CA ALA A 670 -16.98 -22.99 4.60
C ALA A 670 -15.99 -23.43 3.51
N ILE A 671 -15.49 -24.68 3.58
CA ILE A 671 -14.59 -25.27 2.59
C ILE A 671 -15.31 -25.44 1.24
N CYS A 672 -16.57 -25.89 1.25
CA CYS A 672 -17.37 -26.01 0.04
C CYS A 672 -17.60 -24.64 -0.63
N LEU A 673 -18.00 -23.62 0.13
CA LEU A 673 -18.17 -22.25 -0.39
C LEU A 673 -16.87 -21.73 -1.03
N THR A 674 -15.75 -21.90 -0.33
CA THR A 674 -14.43 -21.49 -0.82
C THR A 674 -14.05 -22.22 -2.11
N SER A 675 -14.35 -23.52 -2.19
CA SER A 675 -14.09 -24.32 -3.39
C SER A 675 -14.96 -23.88 -4.57
N LEU A 676 -16.22 -23.49 -4.32
CA LEU A 676 -17.12 -22.95 -5.33
C LEU A 676 -16.62 -21.59 -5.86
N LEU A 677 -16.14 -20.71 -4.98
CA LEU A 677 -15.55 -19.42 -5.36
C LEU A 677 -14.34 -19.61 -6.29
N TRP A 678 -13.42 -20.52 -5.95
CA TRP A 678 -12.27 -20.80 -6.80
C TRP A 678 -12.64 -21.50 -8.10
N LEU A 679 -13.62 -22.42 -8.08
CA LEU A 679 -14.14 -23.06 -9.29
C LEU A 679 -14.70 -22.03 -10.27
N GLU A 680 -15.51 -21.10 -9.77
CA GLU A 680 -16.08 -20.02 -10.58
C GLU A 680 -14.99 -19.11 -11.16
N LEU A 681 -13.94 -18.78 -10.39
CA LEU A 681 -12.79 -18.06 -10.92
C LEU A 681 -12.11 -18.82 -12.07
N LEU A 682 -11.86 -20.13 -11.91
CA LEU A 682 -11.23 -20.95 -12.95
C LEU A 682 -12.08 -20.99 -14.23
N HIS A 683 -13.40 -21.13 -14.09
CA HIS A 683 -14.31 -21.06 -15.24
C HIS A 683 -14.28 -19.70 -15.93
N ARG A 684 -14.24 -18.59 -15.17
CA ARG A 684 -14.12 -17.23 -15.71
C ARG A 684 -12.80 -16.98 -16.43
N LEU A 685 -11.73 -17.65 -16.02
CA LEU A 685 -10.44 -17.69 -16.74
C LEU A 685 -10.45 -18.60 -17.97
N GLY A 686 -11.60 -19.24 -18.28
CA GLY A 686 -11.77 -20.14 -19.43
C GLY A 686 -11.19 -21.54 -19.23
N LEU A 687 -10.90 -21.94 -17.99
CA LEU A 687 -10.40 -23.26 -17.64
C LEU A 687 -11.57 -24.19 -17.30
N ASN A 688 -11.72 -25.26 -18.08
CA ASN A 688 -12.73 -26.30 -17.84
C ASN A 688 -12.03 -27.64 -17.56
N PRO A 689 -12.47 -28.40 -16.54
CA PRO A 689 -11.88 -29.69 -16.24
C PRO A 689 -12.31 -30.75 -17.27
N SER A 690 -11.38 -31.62 -17.64
CA SER A 690 -11.68 -32.88 -18.34
C SER A 690 -12.07 -34.00 -17.38
N ALA A 691 -11.74 -33.86 -16.10
CA ALA A 691 -12.10 -34.77 -15.01
C ALA A 691 -12.13 -33.99 -13.70
N VAL A 692 -12.93 -34.45 -12.75
CA VAL A 692 -13.03 -33.88 -11.41
C VAL A 692 -12.88 -34.98 -10.37
N GLY A 693 -12.34 -34.65 -9.21
CA GLY A 693 -12.26 -35.55 -8.06
C GLY A 693 -12.27 -34.75 -6.77
N GLY A 694 -12.70 -35.36 -5.69
CA GLY A 694 -12.76 -34.72 -4.38
C GLY A 694 -12.26 -35.65 -3.29
N HIS A 695 -11.66 -35.10 -2.24
CA HIS A 695 -11.28 -35.89 -1.07
C HIS A 695 -12.36 -35.79 0.01
N SER A 696 -13.10 -36.88 0.25
CA SER A 696 -14.17 -36.93 1.26
C SER A 696 -15.19 -35.80 1.07
N LEU A 697 -15.19 -34.78 1.93
CA LEU A 697 -16.02 -33.57 1.79
C LEU A 697 -15.91 -32.94 0.40
N GLY A 698 -14.71 -32.93 -0.18
CA GLY A 698 -14.46 -32.33 -1.50
C GLY A 698 -15.25 -32.98 -2.63
N GLU A 699 -15.75 -34.21 -2.45
CA GLU A 699 -16.60 -34.87 -3.46
C GLU A 699 -17.90 -34.10 -3.70
N LEU A 700 -18.44 -33.41 -2.70
CA LEU A 700 -19.66 -32.60 -2.87
C LEU A 700 -19.44 -31.52 -3.94
N THR A 701 -18.31 -30.80 -3.85
CA THR A 701 -17.95 -29.79 -4.87
C THR A 701 -17.58 -30.44 -6.20
N ALA A 702 -16.95 -31.63 -6.18
CA ALA A 702 -16.66 -32.38 -7.41
C ALA A 702 -17.94 -32.78 -8.16
N PHE A 703 -18.99 -33.22 -7.45
CA PHE A 703 -20.30 -33.49 -8.03
C PHE A 703 -20.91 -32.24 -8.65
N HIS A 704 -20.80 -31.08 -8.01
CA HIS A 704 -21.22 -29.83 -8.63
C HIS A 704 -20.41 -29.48 -9.88
N ALA A 705 -19.08 -29.60 -9.83
CA ALA A 705 -18.22 -29.35 -10.98
C ALA A 705 -18.49 -30.32 -12.15
N ALA A 706 -19.00 -31.52 -11.88
CA ALA A 706 -19.47 -32.48 -12.88
C ALA A 706 -20.91 -32.24 -13.36
N GLY A 707 -21.65 -31.29 -12.76
CA GLY A 707 -23.05 -31.00 -13.09
C GLY A 707 -24.08 -31.91 -12.41
N ALA A 708 -23.68 -32.71 -11.42
CA ALA A 708 -24.58 -33.63 -10.70
C ALA A 708 -25.33 -32.97 -9.54
N LEU A 709 -24.79 -31.90 -8.94
CA LEU A 709 -25.42 -31.12 -7.88
C LEU A 709 -25.38 -29.62 -8.21
N ASP A 710 -26.39 -28.87 -7.78
CA ASP A 710 -26.32 -27.41 -7.80
C ASP A 710 -25.57 -26.86 -6.57
N GLN A 711 -25.21 -25.58 -6.61
CA GLN A 711 -24.42 -24.92 -5.54
C GLN A 711 -25.16 -24.94 -4.20
N LYS A 712 -26.47 -24.71 -4.22
CA LYS A 712 -27.34 -24.72 -3.05
C LYS A 712 -27.32 -26.08 -2.35
N SER A 713 -27.51 -27.16 -3.11
CA SER A 713 -27.51 -28.53 -2.60
C SER A 713 -26.17 -28.91 -2.00
N VAL A 714 -25.05 -28.52 -2.64
CA VAL A 714 -23.71 -28.74 -2.08
C VAL A 714 -23.56 -28.10 -0.70
N LEU A 715 -23.92 -26.83 -0.56
CA LEU A 715 -23.75 -26.09 0.68
C LEU A 715 -24.70 -26.58 1.79
N GLN A 716 -25.96 -26.83 1.47
CA GLN A 716 -26.93 -27.37 2.43
C GLN A 716 -26.54 -28.77 2.89
N LEU A 717 -26.13 -29.65 1.98
CA LEU A 717 -25.68 -31.00 2.33
C LEU A 717 -24.40 -30.95 3.18
N ALA A 718 -23.43 -30.10 2.84
CA ALA A 718 -22.22 -29.91 3.64
C ALA A 718 -22.55 -29.42 5.06
N ALA A 719 -23.52 -28.50 5.21
CA ALA A 719 -23.90 -27.97 6.50
C ALA A 719 -24.68 -28.99 7.36
N LEU A 720 -25.65 -29.69 6.76
CA LEU A 720 -26.40 -30.76 7.44
C LEU A 720 -25.46 -31.89 7.88
N ARG A 721 -24.58 -32.33 6.97
CA ARG A 721 -23.55 -33.32 7.25
C ARG A 721 -22.63 -32.85 8.39
N GLY A 722 -22.10 -31.64 8.32
CA GLY A 722 -21.24 -31.08 9.36
C GLY A 722 -21.91 -31.03 10.73
N ARG A 723 -23.17 -30.59 10.80
CA ARG A 723 -23.96 -30.54 12.04
C ARG A 723 -24.19 -31.90 12.67
N LEU A 724 -24.58 -32.90 11.88
CA LEU A 724 -24.79 -34.24 12.41
C LEU A 724 -23.48 -34.86 12.88
N MET A 725 -22.39 -34.66 12.12
CA MET A 725 -21.07 -35.13 12.50
C MET A 725 -20.52 -34.44 13.75
N GLY A 726 -20.84 -33.15 13.97
CA GLY A 726 -20.45 -32.40 15.16
C GLY A 726 -21.19 -32.81 16.45
N LYS A 727 -22.34 -33.49 16.35
CA LYS A 727 -23.12 -33.96 17.50
C LYS A 727 -22.63 -35.29 18.09
N ILE A 728 -21.75 -36.01 17.39
CA ILE A 728 -21.32 -37.34 17.83
C ILE A 728 -20.44 -37.20 19.06
N SER A 729 -20.86 -37.82 20.16
CA SER A 729 -20.14 -37.88 21.43
C SER A 729 -19.17 -39.07 21.54
N VAL A 730 -19.13 -39.93 20.53
CA VAL A 730 -18.24 -41.09 20.49
C VAL A 730 -16.82 -40.61 20.18
N GLU A 731 -15.90 -40.79 21.13
CA GLU A 731 -14.49 -40.47 20.92
C GLU A 731 -13.87 -41.41 19.88
N GLY A 732 -13.22 -40.83 18.88
CA GLY A 732 -12.57 -41.56 17.80
C GLY A 732 -11.34 -40.82 17.29
N SER A 733 -10.41 -41.55 16.70
CA SER A 733 -9.13 -41.02 16.23
C SER A 733 -8.84 -41.43 14.79
N MET A 734 -7.89 -40.73 14.16
CA MET A 734 -7.36 -41.06 12.84
C MET A 734 -5.85 -40.92 12.82
N ALA A 735 -5.17 -41.73 12.01
CA ALA A 735 -3.73 -41.65 11.81
C ALA A 735 -3.33 -41.84 10.36
N SER A 736 -2.33 -41.09 9.91
CA SER A 736 -1.65 -41.32 8.64
C SER A 736 -0.45 -42.24 8.86
N LEU A 737 -0.38 -43.32 8.09
CA LEU A 737 0.70 -44.30 8.05
C LEU A 737 1.44 -44.18 6.71
N SER A 738 2.77 -44.09 6.75
CA SER A 738 3.61 -44.00 5.55
C SER A 738 3.90 -45.39 4.97
N CYS A 739 2.84 -46.14 4.67
CA CYS A 739 2.92 -47.49 4.12
C CYS A 739 1.79 -47.78 3.11
N PRO A 740 1.96 -48.82 2.27
CA PRO A 740 0.90 -49.30 1.38
C PRO A 740 -0.31 -49.85 2.14
N PRO A 741 -1.51 -49.90 1.50
CA PRO A 741 -2.72 -50.40 2.16
C PRO A 741 -2.61 -51.84 2.67
N THR A 742 -1.80 -52.68 2.02
CA THR A 742 -1.57 -54.07 2.45
C THR A 742 -0.87 -54.16 3.79
N GLU A 743 0.14 -53.32 4.02
CA GLU A 743 0.89 -53.26 5.27
C GLU A 743 0.07 -52.56 6.37
N ALA A 744 -0.67 -51.50 6.01
CA ALA A 744 -1.63 -50.87 6.92
C ALA A 744 -2.68 -51.87 7.43
N ARG A 745 -3.20 -52.78 6.57
CA ARG A 745 -4.13 -53.84 7.00
C ARG A 745 -3.53 -54.75 8.07
N GLN A 746 -2.27 -55.16 7.90
CA GLN A 746 -1.59 -56.01 8.90
C GLN A 746 -1.44 -55.27 10.24
N LEU A 747 -1.06 -53.99 10.21
CA LEU A 747 -0.92 -53.17 11.41
C LEU A 747 -2.23 -53.02 12.19
N ILE A 748 -3.35 -52.82 11.47
CA ILE A 748 -4.66 -52.66 12.12
C ILE A 748 -5.24 -54.00 12.60
N GLU A 749 -4.91 -55.13 11.96
CA GLU A 749 -5.28 -56.47 12.43
C GLU A 749 -4.55 -56.85 13.73
N TRP A 750 -3.32 -56.36 13.91
CA TRP A 750 -2.57 -56.52 15.17
C TRP A 750 -2.92 -55.49 16.24
N ALA A 751 -3.53 -54.38 15.86
CA ALA A 751 -4.05 -53.41 16.82
C ALA A 751 -5.30 -53.98 17.49
N ASN A 752 -5.34 -54.00 18.82
CA ASN A 752 -6.50 -54.44 19.55
C ASN A 752 -7.57 -53.33 19.57
N GLY A 753 -8.81 -53.64 19.17
CA GLY A 753 -9.93 -52.69 19.11
C GLY A 753 -10.40 -52.39 17.68
N TYR A 754 -11.37 -51.48 17.51
CA TYR A 754 -11.92 -51.17 16.19
C TYR A 754 -11.08 -50.12 15.47
N VAL A 755 -10.52 -50.50 14.31
CA VAL A 755 -9.81 -49.59 13.40
C VAL A 755 -9.94 -50.09 11.97
N VAL A 756 -10.17 -49.17 11.04
CA VAL A 756 -10.35 -49.44 9.61
C VAL A 756 -9.48 -48.51 8.76
N ILE A 757 -9.25 -48.87 7.50
CA ILE A 757 -8.64 -47.96 6.53
C ILE A 757 -9.69 -46.97 6.05
N ALA A 758 -9.48 -45.69 6.35
CA ALA A 758 -10.36 -44.59 5.95
C ALA A 758 -10.01 -44.06 4.55
N ASN A 759 -8.72 -43.91 4.23
CA ASN A 759 -8.29 -43.40 2.93
C ASN A 759 -6.98 -44.06 2.46
N VAL A 760 -6.84 -44.19 1.15
CA VAL A 760 -5.57 -44.52 0.48
C VAL A 760 -5.18 -43.31 -0.36
N ASN A 761 -4.29 -42.46 0.16
CA ASN A 761 -3.93 -41.20 -0.50
C ASN A 761 -2.85 -41.40 -1.57
N SER A 762 -1.98 -42.40 -1.40
CA SER A 762 -0.95 -42.77 -2.36
C SER A 762 -0.54 -44.25 -2.16
N PRO A 763 0.25 -44.85 -3.07
CA PRO A 763 0.81 -46.19 -2.87
C PRO A 763 1.63 -46.36 -1.58
N THR A 764 2.05 -45.25 -0.96
CA THR A 764 2.90 -45.21 0.24
C THR A 764 2.28 -44.43 1.39
N GLN A 765 1.01 -44.03 1.30
CA GLN A 765 0.31 -43.30 2.36
C GLN A 765 -1.12 -43.79 2.52
N THR A 766 -1.40 -44.37 3.69
CA THR A 766 -2.71 -44.88 4.08
C THR A 766 -3.18 -44.21 5.37
N VAL A 767 -4.44 -43.82 5.45
CA VAL A 767 -5.06 -43.26 6.65
C VAL A 767 -5.96 -44.30 7.29
N VAL A 768 -5.80 -44.51 8.59
CA VAL A 768 -6.64 -45.39 9.41
C VAL A 768 -7.51 -44.59 10.35
N SER A 769 -8.66 -45.14 10.73
CA SER A 769 -9.66 -44.50 11.57
C SER A 769 -10.39 -45.50 12.46
N GLY A 770 -10.67 -45.13 13.71
CA GLY A 770 -11.42 -45.98 14.64
C GLY A 770 -11.27 -45.50 16.09
N ASP A 771 -11.34 -46.45 17.03
CA ASP A 771 -11.22 -46.18 18.46
C ASP A 771 -9.87 -45.54 18.80
N VAL A 772 -9.86 -44.62 19.78
CA VAL A 772 -8.67 -43.87 20.18
C VAL A 772 -7.49 -44.80 20.52
N ASP A 773 -7.75 -45.81 21.34
CA ASP A 773 -6.74 -46.78 21.78
C ASP A 773 -6.26 -47.68 20.63
N ALA A 774 -7.17 -48.10 19.75
CA ALA A 774 -6.83 -48.95 18.60
C ALA A 774 -5.95 -48.22 17.59
N VAL A 775 -6.25 -46.95 17.32
CA VAL A 775 -5.42 -46.09 16.47
C VAL A 775 -4.06 -45.81 17.11
N ALA A 776 -4.00 -45.59 18.43
CA ALA A 776 -2.75 -45.43 19.16
C ALA A 776 -1.88 -46.70 19.10
N ALA A 777 -2.49 -47.88 19.23
CA ALA A 777 -1.82 -49.17 19.07
C ALA A 777 -1.28 -49.36 17.64
N ALA A 778 -2.07 -49.02 16.61
CA ALA A 778 -1.61 -49.06 15.21
C ALA A 778 -0.41 -48.12 14.96
N ILE A 779 -0.40 -46.92 15.57
CA ILE A 779 0.75 -46.00 15.51
C ILE A 779 1.98 -46.61 16.20
N ALA A 780 1.82 -47.24 17.37
CA ALA A 780 2.93 -47.85 18.09
C ALA A 780 3.55 -49.00 17.29
N LEU A 781 2.72 -49.91 16.76
CA LEU A 781 3.14 -51.01 15.90
C LEU A 781 3.83 -50.53 14.61
N ALA A 782 3.34 -49.44 14.01
CA ALA A 782 3.98 -48.81 12.87
C ALA A 782 5.39 -48.33 13.22
N LYS A 783 5.55 -47.65 14.36
CA LYS A 783 6.86 -47.15 14.84
C LYS A 783 7.84 -48.28 15.12
N GLU A 784 7.40 -49.37 15.74
CA GLU A 784 8.23 -50.57 15.99
C GLU A 784 8.79 -51.17 14.70
N ARG A 785 8.04 -51.05 13.59
CA ARG A 785 8.44 -51.54 12.27
C ARG A 785 9.15 -50.49 11.41
N GLY A 786 9.53 -49.35 11.98
CA GLY A 786 10.20 -48.27 11.26
C GLY A 786 9.29 -47.49 10.29
N ILE A 787 7.98 -47.65 10.37
CA ILE A 787 6.99 -46.94 9.54
C ILE A 787 6.66 -45.61 10.22
N ARG A 788 6.82 -44.51 9.49
CA ARG A 788 6.41 -43.19 9.98
C ARG A 788 4.89 -43.12 10.11
N ALA A 789 4.41 -42.89 11.32
CA ALA A 789 3.00 -42.72 11.64
C ALA A 789 2.74 -41.40 12.38
N ARG A 790 1.66 -40.71 12.01
CA ARG A 790 1.25 -39.43 12.61
C ARG A 790 -0.25 -39.44 12.89
N GLN A 791 -0.64 -39.15 14.13
CA GLN A 791 -2.04 -38.91 14.48
C GLN A 791 -2.53 -37.62 13.79
N LEU A 792 -3.74 -37.66 13.24
CA LEU A 792 -4.36 -36.52 12.58
C LEU A 792 -5.12 -35.67 13.61
N PRO A 793 -5.06 -34.33 13.52
CA PRO A 793 -5.73 -33.42 14.45
C PRO A 793 -7.22 -33.30 14.08
N VAL A 794 -7.97 -34.40 14.23
CA VAL A 794 -9.41 -34.48 13.98
C VAL A 794 -10.14 -34.87 15.25
N SER A 795 -11.40 -34.44 15.37
CA SER A 795 -12.22 -34.68 16.57
C SER A 795 -12.95 -36.02 16.57
N ALA A 796 -12.89 -36.78 15.47
CA ALA A 796 -13.66 -38.01 15.33
C ALA A 796 -13.02 -39.01 14.35
N ALA A 797 -13.50 -40.26 14.37
CA ALA A 797 -13.08 -41.34 13.50
C ALA A 797 -13.85 -41.36 12.16
N PHE A 798 -13.56 -40.42 11.26
CA PHE A 798 -14.24 -40.32 9.96
C PHE A 798 -14.02 -41.56 9.06
N HIS A 799 -15.03 -41.88 8.23
CA HIS A 799 -15.05 -43.08 7.36
C HIS A 799 -14.99 -44.41 8.12
N SER A 800 -15.55 -44.44 9.32
CA SER A 800 -15.65 -45.63 10.16
C SER A 800 -17.09 -45.87 10.61
N ALA A 801 -17.34 -47.03 11.22
CA ALA A 801 -18.65 -47.42 11.73
C ALA A 801 -19.17 -46.49 12.84
N HIS A 802 -18.31 -45.65 13.44
CA HIS A 802 -18.71 -44.61 14.40
C HIS A 802 -19.76 -43.63 13.83
N PHE A 803 -19.86 -43.50 12.51
CA PHE A 803 -20.83 -42.62 11.84
C PHE A 803 -22.10 -43.35 11.33
N SER A 804 -22.30 -44.64 11.64
CA SER A 804 -23.41 -45.42 11.07
C SER A 804 -24.80 -44.87 11.42
N GLU A 805 -24.98 -44.39 12.65
CA GLU A 805 -26.24 -43.76 13.10
C GLU A 805 -26.45 -42.42 12.37
N THR A 806 -25.41 -41.59 12.29
CA THR A 806 -25.41 -40.32 11.57
C THR A 806 -25.73 -40.48 10.09
N VAL A 807 -25.25 -41.56 9.44
CA VAL A 807 -25.59 -41.86 8.04
C VAL A 807 -27.07 -42.15 7.88
N THR A 808 -27.69 -42.84 8.85
CA THR A 808 -29.13 -43.13 8.84
C THR A 808 -29.92 -41.84 9.02
N GLU A 809 -29.54 -41.02 10.00
CA GLU A 809 -30.18 -39.71 10.24
C GLU A 809 -30.06 -38.79 9.02
N LEU A 810 -28.88 -38.70 8.40
CA LEU A 810 -28.66 -37.90 7.19
C LEU A 810 -29.54 -38.38 6.02
N ARG A 811 -29.69 -39.70 5.83
CA ARG A 811 -30.54 -40.27 4.76
C ARG A 811 -32.02 -39.95 4.98
N ASP A 812 -32.46 -39.89 6.23
CA ASP A 812 -33.86 -39.68 6.58
C ASP A 812 -34.28 -38.21 6.69
N LEU A 813 -33.35 -37.27 6.52
CA LEU A 813 -33.64 -35.84 6.56
C LEU A 813 -34.67 -35.46 5.48
N PRO A 814 -35.81 -34.85 5.85
CA PRO A 814 -36.83 -34.39 4.91
C PRO A 814 -36.29 -33.45 3.82
N GLN A 815 -35.28 -32.65 4.16
CA GLN A 815 -34.61 -31.70 3.27
C GLN A 815 -33.90 -32.38 2.10
N LEU A 816 -33.57 -33.68 2.20
CA LEU A 816 -32.89 -34.47 1.16
C LEU A 816 -33.83 -35.43 0.42
N ARG A 817 -35.11 -35.52 0.81
CA ARG A 817 -36.09 -36.44 0.21
C ARG A 817 -36.71 -35.96 -1.11
N GLY A 818 -36.31 -34.79 -1.63
CA GLY A 818 -36.84 -34.18 -2.86
C GLY A 818 -35.80 -33.79 -3.92
N THR A 819 -34.53 -34.16 -3.73
CA THR A 819 -33.40 -33.82 -4.63
C THR A 819 -32.88 -35.03 -5.42
N ALA A 820 -33.69 -36.09 -5.55
CA ALA A 820 -33.38 -37.29 -6.33
C ALA A 820 -34.12 -37.29 -7.68
#